data_AF-A0A7V4QPP1-F1
#
_entry.id   AF-A0A7V4QPP1-F1
#
_cell.length_a   1.000
_cell.length_b   1.000
_cell.length_c   1.000
_cell.angle_alpha   90.00
_cell.angle_beta   90.00
_cell.angle_gamma   90.00
#
_symmetry.space_group_name_H-M   'P 1'
#
loop_
_entity.id
_entity.type
_entity.pdbx_description
1 polymer ?
#
loop_
_entity_poly.entity_id
_entity_poly.type
_entity_poly.pdbx_seq_one_letter_code
_entity_poly.pdbx_strand_id
1 'polypeptide(L)'
;MKVKKFLASFILLLILSTTNNFCGVYKDRFIELYNNIKTNGCLSPEGLPYHSREKRIVEATDYGHCSTSEGISFLIWLEAMYDYITDNTSFSNLKNAWNLCETYYIPPASEQPNFAYNASKPASVVKEWRLPSSYPSAVDMDSPVGNDPIYSSVVSATGRNIPYLLHWYLDIDDWLGFGSAYQIGILGSGGRRIVKTNTFQRGPNESTWETIHHPSFDKYGTGTNGYVDLFVQSQSPQWRYTSAPDAEARIAQAMYWAELWATEKNALSTIQQEITKTRNLGHWMRYCLFDKYFRQIGNAGNAGNNYNSCHYLISWYIAWGGPVQNEGWGWIIGCHSAHNGYQNPLAAYYWANKNVPDWEKSLRTQLELARFIQVPQGHKGAGAFGGGVCNDYPDDDVQYTHPNAPTFTASTYTDGQLPIKYTHHPVYWDPGSNTWCGWQYWFSERLAQFYYLQPTNSTYLSDTYEILSNWMDLWAVPNFKVKISGNWYTADQLTVDDLRDTSVIEDVNIPVSFAKWDWLNPDDPQKSEPLDAPGEMQSTTRWQGWEGIGPGDPNYGAEVHAWGHDVGLIGAFVKCLIFYRQGLLKHNHTARFEPEFYKYLAKAILDTMWKNFKTDIGISAPEVRTDYIRFNDTNISTVYVPQTKQIPNLGTLQQGNRAFSETRPDYGEPIPPDYTFTYHRTWQQAAFALALGYYSLYEDRDETPKITLISPSTSTVLSGQVNIQASITDDFSLSKVELWIDNQKLFEETSFSTNSYMLVYDWDSTSVLDGTHTLKIVAVDSSTQTTQVEFRITIDNNPPPYVEILSPQDGSYVSGVVLINIRAEDDTDYITSVILRIYRGVVLVSSYTFTSEPYIFSWDTTNLSTTTAYRIQAVAYDNYNESSSTQVTVYIRRIENDSPPTINIISPASNSQFNIGDSINVYYIATDDIQIARIEFLINNEVKSYLTPLSTYYSSVWNIDTVNFSSGTYELKIQVVDSAGYNSYAFINVILVSSQPPSGDDEQPPSGDDEQQQLVEKKYIIITPNNDGINDKVVFSETYVFDVFTKDGFKVYSGESNVWEAKDYFGKIVPNGLYILKTNKNKVFFVLVAR
;
A
#
# COMPACT_ATOMS: atom_id res chain seq x y z
N MET A 1 -1.79 22.79 28.42
CA MET A 1 -2.36 21.59 29.08
C MET A 1 -3.80 21.23 28.68
N LYS A 2 -4.68 22.18 28.28
CA LYS A 2 -6.01 21.85 27.70
C LYS A 2 -6.03 21.55 26.19
N VAL A 3 -4.91 21.73 25.49
CA VAL A 3 -4.77 21.49 24.04
C VAL A 3 -4.43 20.03 23.69
N LYS A 4 -3.92 19.23 24.65
CA LYS A 4 -3.54 17.81 24.42
C LYS A 4 -4.73 16.85 24.29
N LYS A 5 -5.91 17.21 24.82
CA LYS A 5 -7.15 16.42 24.62
C LYS A 5 -7.78 16.64 23.24
N PHE A 6 -7.40 17.69 22.52
CA PHE A 6 -7.99 18.06 21.23
C PHE A 6 -7.29 17.37 20.04
N LEU A 7 -6.03 16.94 20.20
CA LEU A 7 -5.26 16.30 19.11
C LEU A 7 -5.62 14.82 18.90
N ALA A 8 -6.02 14.10 19.96
CA ALA A 8 -6.49 12.72 19.82
C ALA A 8 -7.82 12.63 19.05
N SER A 9 -8.65 13.68 19.10
CA SER A 9 -9.90 13.76 18.36
C SER A 9 -9.74 14.19 16.89
N PHE A 10 -8.61 14.79 16.51
CA PHE A 10 -8.42 15.27 15.12
C PHE A 10 -7.88 14.18 14.18
N ILE A 11 -7.14 13.20 14.71
CA ILE A 11 -6.71 12.01 13.93
C ILE A 11 -7.85 10.98 13.82
N LEU A 12 -8.77 10.96 14.78
CA LEU A 12 -9.92 10.03 14.78
C LEU A 12 -11.04 10.47 13.80
N LEU A 13 -11.08 11.75 13.40
CA LEU A 13 -12.18 12.29 12.58
C LEU A 13 -12.09 11.94 11.08
N LEU A 14 -10.96 11.38 10.62
CA LEU A 14 -10.79 10.91 9.24
C LEU A 14 -11.09 9.41 9.07
N ILE A 15 -11.48 8.71 10.13
CA ILE A 15 -11.76 7.25 10.13
C ILE A 15 -13.24 6.96 10.48
N LEU A 16 -14.03 7.98 10.82
CA LEU A 16 -15.43 7.81 11.20
C LEU A 16 -16.38 7.89 10.00
N SER A 17 -16.49 6.80 9.23
CA SER A 17 -17.78 6.27 8.71
C SER A 17 -17.55 5.13 7.70
N THR A 18 -16.98 4.01 8.12
CA THR A 18 -17.24 2.73 7.45
C THR A 18 -17.54 1.71 8.53
N THR A 19 -18.59 0.93 8.34
CA THR A 19 -18.76 -0.32 9.06
C THR A 19 -17.49 -1.14 8.82
N ASN A 20 -16.73 -1.44 9.87
CA ASN A 20 -15.51 -2.26 9.78
C ASN A 20 -15.89 -3.69 9.34
N ASN A 21 -16.13 -3.90 8.05
CA ASN A 21 -16.26 -5.23 7.47
C ASN A 21 -14.85 -5.77 7.31
N PHE A 22 -14.26 -6.24 8.41
CA PHE A 22 -13.04 -7.02 8.33
C PHE A 22 -13.37 -8.32 7.57
N CYS A 23 -13.05 -8.38 6.29
CA CYS A 23 -13.10 -9.56 5.43
C CYS A 23 -11.66 -9.91 5.06
N GLY A 24 -11.31 -11.20 4.95
CA GLY A 24 -9.98 -11.61 4.52
C GLY A 24 -9.46 -12.86 5.21
N VAL A 25 -8.64 -13.63 4.48
CA VAL A 25 -8.12 -14.93 4.91
C VAL A 25 -7.35 -14.85 6.24
N TYR A 26 -6.65 -13.75 6.52
CA TYR A 26 -5.88 -13.63 7.76
C TYR A 26 -6.74 -13.42 9.00
N LYS A 27 -7.92 -12.79 8.87
CA LYS A 27 -8.92 -12.73 9.94
C LYS A 27 -9.42 -14.13 10.29
N ASP A 28 -9.76 -14.91 9.28
CA ASP A 28 -10.25 -16.28 9.47
C ASP A 28 -9.18 -17.16 10.11
N ARG A 29 -7.93 -17.06 9.65
CA ARG A 29 -6.78 -17.75 10.28
C ARG A 29 -6.55 -17.31 11.72
N PHE A 30 -6.69 -16.01 12.02
CA PHE A 30 -6.61 -15.50 13.38
C PHE A 30 -7.68 -16.11 14.28
N ILE A 31 -8.95 -16.09 13.83
CA ILE A 31 -10.09 -16.66 14.58
C ILE A 31 -9.92 -18.17 14.75
N GLU A 32 -9.48 -18.89 13.71
CA GLU A 32 -9.21 -20.32 13.78
C GLU A 32 -8.12 -20.63 14.82
N LEU A 33 -6.97 -19.96 14.74
CA LEU A 33 -5.89 -20.19 15.69
C LEU A 33 -6.26 -19.76 17.11
N TYR A 34 -7.01 -18.67 17.27
CA TYR A 34 -7.57 -18.28 18.56
C TYR A 34 -8.44 -19.41 19.15
N ASN A 35 -9.40 -19.93 18.38
CA ASN A 35 -10.29 -21.00 18.83
C ASN A 35 -9.52 -22.27 19.18
N ASN A 36 -8.50 -22.60 18.39
CA ASN A 36 -7.59 -23.71 18.66
C ASN A 36 -6.87 -23.55 20.01
N ILE A 37 -6.34 -22.36 20.31
CA ILE A 37 -5.73 -22.07 21.63
C ILE A 37 -6.75 -22.30 22.75
N LYS A 38 -8.02 -21.87 22.58
CA LYS A 38 -9.06 -22.02 23.59
C LYS A 38 -9.51 -23.47 23.82
N THR A 39 -9.37 -24.34 22.83
CA THR A 39 -10.04 -25.67 22.83
C THR A 39 -9.10 -26.88 22.80
N ASN A 40 -7.85 -26.73 22.32
CA ASN A 40 -6.94 -27.87 22.07
C ASN A 40 -5.90 -28.11 23.16
N GLY A 41 -6.17 -27.69 24.41
CA GLY A 41 -5.33 -28.02 25.57
C GLY A 41 -4.16 -27.08 25.82
N CYS A 42 -4.08 -25.92 25.14
CA CYS A 42 -3.12 -24.85 25.48
C CYS A 42 -3.50 -24.14 26.78
N LEU A 43 -4.77 -24.19 27.18
CA LEU A 43 -5.27 -23.61 28.43
C LEU A 43 -5.69 -24.71 29.42
N SER A 44 -5.49 -24.44 30.71
CA SER A 44 -6.02 -25.25 31.80
C SER A 44 -7.57 -25.15 31.85
N PRO A 45 -8.24 -26.07 32.56
CA PRO A 45 -9.65 -25.96 32.91
C PRO A 45 -10.11 -24.62 33.52
N GLU A 46 -9.23 -23.87 34.21
CA GLU A 46 -9.54 -22.53 34.74
C GLU A 46 -9.31 -21.41 33.71
N GLY A 47 -8.84 -21.75 32.51
CA GLY A 47 -8.50 -20.81 31.44
C GLY A 47 -7.08 -20.24 31.54
N LEU A 48 -6.23 -20.77 32.43
CA LEU A 48 -4.83 -20.34 32.54
C LEU A 48 -4.03 -20.89 31.36
N PRO A 49 -3.15 -20.09 30.73
CA PRO A 49 -2.26 -20.63 29.72
C PRO A 49 -1.32 -21.64 30.38
N TYR A 50 -1.19 -22.84 29.83
CA TYR A 50 0.00 -23.65 30.06
C TYR A 50 1.16 -23.02 29.29
N HIS A 51 2.41 -23.31 29.68
CA HIS A 51 3.57 -22.93 28.88
C HIS A 51 3.50 -23.57 27.49
N SER A 52 3.16 -24.86 27.46
CA SER A 52 2.83 -25.62 26.27
C SER A 52 1.75 -26.64 26.54
N ARG A 53 1.06 -27.04 25.47
CA ARG A 53 0.14 -28.19 25.51
C ARG A 53 0.88 -29.48 25.88
N GLU A 54 2.07 -29.68 25.33
CA GLU A 54 2.90 -30.85 25.63
C GLU A 54 3.52 -30.71 27.02
N LYS A 55 3.58 -31.81 27.78
CA LYS A 55 4.06 -31.81 29.16
C LYS A 55 5.59 -31.83 29.29
N ARG A 56 6.27 -32.63 28.47
CA ARG A 56 7.73 -32.67 28.47
C ARG A 56 8.25 -31.52 27.62
N ILE A 57 8.67 -30.47 28.29
CA ILE A 57 9.44 -29.38 27.70
C ILE A 57 10.31 -28.78 28.79
N VAL A 58 11.55 -28.42 28.45
CA VAL A 58 12.52 -27.80 29.35
C VAL A 58 13.26 -26.73 28.57
N GLU A 59 13.22 -25.46 29.01
CA GLU A 59 13.89 -24.34 28.31
C GLU A 59 14.03 -23.09 29.19
N ALA A 60 13.00 -22.78 29.96
CA ALA A 60 12.99 -21.78 31.04
C ALA A 60 12.02 -22.27 32.12
N THR A 61 10.86 -22.76 31.67
CA THR A 61 10.07 -23.74 32.40
C THR A 61 10.73 -25.11 32.30
N ASP A 62 10.51 -25.95 33.30
CA ASP A 62 11.00 -27.33 33.36
C ASP A 62 9.87 -28.35 33.20
N TYR A 63 8.63 -27.90 33.05
CA TYR A 63 7.45 -28.72 32.78
C TYR A 63 6.42 -27.88 32.00
N GLY A 64 5.85 -28.44 30.93
CA GLY A 64 5.02 -27.68 29.99
C GLY A 64 3.68 -27.24 30.53
N HIS A 65 3.15 -27.97 31.52
CA HIS A 65 1.94 -27.57 32.23
C HIS A 65 2.22 -26.67 33.46
N CYS A 66 3.44 -26.18 33.61
CA CYS A 66 3.64 -24.94 34.36
C CYS A 66 3.14 -23.75 33.52
N SER A 67 3.03 -22.59 34.14
CA SER A 67 2.74 -21.35 33.44
C SER A 67 3.65 -20.22 33.88
N THR A 68 3.80 -19.24 33.00
CA THR A 68 4.61 -18.05 33.21
C THR A 68 3.79 -16.77 33.19
N SER A 69 4.28 -15.72 33.86
CA SER A 69 3.73 -14.36 33.70
C SER A 69 3.77 -13.91 32.22
N GLU A 70 4.74 -14.41 31.45
CA GLU A 70 4.80 -14.26 30.00
C GLU A 70 3.55 -14.83 29.32
N GLY A 71 3.18 -16.08 29.58
CA GLY A 71 2.01 -16.73 28.99
C GLY A 71 0.72 -15.93 29.20
N ILE A 72 0.47 -15.46 30.43
CA ILE A 72 -0.72 -14.63 30.72
C ILE A 72 -0.65 -13.25 30.09
N SER A 73 0.55 -12.66 29.93
CA SER A 73 0.72 -11.38 29.22
C SER A 73 0.36 -11.49 27.73
N PHE A 74 0.70 -12.61 27.08
CA PHE A 74 0.28 -12.90 25.71
C PHE A 74 -1.22 -13.18 25.63
N LEU A 75 -1.80 -13.91 26.59
CA LEU A 75 -3.24 -14.16 26.61
C LEU A 75 -4.04 -12.85 26.74
N ILE A 76 -3.65 -11.93 27.63
CA ILE A 76 -4.29 -10.61 27.75
C ILE A 76 -4.27 -9.86 26.42
N TRP A 77 -3.14 -9.89 25.70
CA TRP A 77 -3.02 -9.25 24.39
C TRP A 77 -3.90 -9.90 23.33
N LEU A 78 -3.87 -11.22 23.25
CA LEU A 78 -4.68 -12.01 22.32
C LEU A 78 -6.17 -11.75 22.53
N GLU A 79 -6.63 -11.73 23.78
CA GLU A 79 -8.03 -11.52 24.14
C GLU A 79 -8.50 -10.09 23.84
N ALA A 80 -7.65 -9.08 24.03
CA ALA A 80 -7.94 -7.71 23.63
C ALA A 80 -8.11 -7.57 22.10
N MET A 81 -7.23 -8.22 21.33
CA MET A 81 -7.32 -8.21 19.87
C MET A 81 -8.56 -8.96 19.38
N TYR A 82 -8.86 -10.10 19.98
CA TYR A 82 -10.04 -10.88 19.64
C TYR A 82 -11.32 -10.07 19.89
N ASP A 83 -11.44 -9.43 21.06
CA ASP A 83 -12.58 -8.56 21.37
C ASP A 83 -12.76 -7.44 20.32
N TYR A 84 -11.66 -6.85 19.83
CA TYR A 84 -11.71 -5.82 18.80
C TYR A 84 -12.11 -6.37 17.42
N ILE A 85 -11.50 -7.48 16.98
CA ILE A 85 -11.74 -8.10 15.66
C ILE A 85 -13.16 -8.68 15.54
N THR A 86 -13.74 -9.17 16.65
CA THR A 86 -15.09 -9.72 16.68
C THR A 86 -16.16 -8.72 17.14
N ASP A 87 -15.85 -7.42 17.16
CA ASP A 87 -16.76 -6.34 17.57
C ASP A 87 -17.39 -6.50 18.97
N ASN A 88 -16.69 -7.16 19.89
CA ASN A 88 -17.12 -7.27 21.28
C ASN A 88 -16.83 -5.97 22.05
N THR A 89 -17.73 -5.00 21.92
CA THR A 89 -17.63 -3.69 22.59
C THR A 89 -17.65 -3.75 24.12
N SER A 90 -17.95 -4.90 24.73
CA SER A 90 -17.85 -5.07 26.19
C SER A 90 -16.42 -5.38 26.66
N PHE A 91 -15.50 -5.73 25.76
CA PHE A 91 -14.15 -6.20 26.05
C PHE A 91 -14.12 -7.29 27.15
N SER A 92 -15.11 -8.19 27.12
CA SER A 92 -15.30 -9.17 28.19
C SER A 92 -14.15 -10.19 28.27
N ASN A 93 -13.55 -10.56 27.13
CA ASN A 93 -12.48 -11.55 27.13
C ASN A 93 -11.19 -10.96 27.72
N LEU A 94 -10.85 -9.71 27.37
CA LEU A 94 -9.78 -8.96 28.02
C LEU A 94 -9.98 -8.89 29.53
N LYS A 95 -11.17 -8.52 30.00
CA LYS A 95 -11.48 -8.44 31.44
C LYS A 95 -11.34 -9.79 32.14
N ASN A 96 -11.78 -10.87 31.49
CA ASN A 96 -11.62 -12.23 32.02
C ASN A 96 -10.15 -12.61 32.12
N ALA A 97 -9.33 -12.34 31.10
CA ALA A 97 -7.89 -12.59 31.14
C ALA A 97 -7.16 -11.79 32.22
N TRP A 98 -7.54 -10.51 32.41
CA TRP A 98 -7.05 -9.72 33.54
C TRP A 98 -7.49 -10.33 34.88
N ASN A 99 -8.73 -10.78 35.01
CA ASN A 99 -9.19 -11.43 36.24
C ASN A 99 -8.37 -12.71 36.55
N LEU A 100 -8.03 -13.51 35.53
CA LEU A 100 -7.13 -14.67 35.69
C LEU A 100 -5.73 -14.22 36.14
N CYS A 101 -5.17 -13.19 35.51
CA CYS A 101 -3.88 -12.63 35.87
C CYS A 101 -3.82 -12.20 37.34
N GLU A 102 -4.79 -11.40 37.77
CA GLU A 102 -4.86 -10.88 39.15
C GLU A 102 -5.13 -12.00 40.17
N THR A 103 -5.92 -13.01 39.81
CA THR A 103 -6.26 -14.12 40.72
C THR A 103 -5.06 -15.04 40.92
N TYR A 104 -4.40 -15.47 39.85
CA TYR A 104 -3.45 -16.58 39.92
C TYR A 104 -1.99 -16.15 39.95
N TYR A 105 -1.62 -15.04 39.30
CA TYR A 105 -0.22 -14.61 39.20
C TYR A 105 0.15 -13.58 40.27
N ILE A 106 -0.75 -12.65 40.61
CA ILE A 106 -0.49 -11.68 41.68
C ILE A 106 -0.77 -12.34 43.04
N PRO A 107 0.22 -12.47 43.94
CA PRO A 107 -0.04 -13.07 45.25
C PRO A 107 -1.02 -12.20 46.06
N PRO A 108 -2.13 -12.75 46.59
CA PRO A 108 -3.02 -12.01 47.47
C PRO A 108 -2.36 -11.76 48.85
N ALA A 109 -2.98 -10.92 49.69
CA ALA A 109 -2.46 -10.64 51.04
C ALA A 109 -2.31 -11.91 51.91
N SER A 110 -3.15 -12.92 51.70
CA SER A 110 -3.06 -14.22 52.39
C SER A 110 -1.80 -15.02 52.01
N GLU A 111 -1.20 -14.73 50.87
CA GLU A 111 0.05 -15.32 50.37
C GLU A 111 1.26 -14.41 50.61
N GLN A 112 1.05 -13.21 51.18
CA GLN A 112 2.08 -12.24 51.56
C GLN A 112 1.93 -11.78 53.03
N PRO A 113 1.72 -12.69 54.01
CA PRO A 113 1.47 -12.32 55.40
C PRO A 113 2.73 -11.75 56.06
N ASN A 114 2.53 -11.01 57.15
CA ASN A 114 3.61 -10.47 58.00
C ASN A 114 4.65 -9.63 57.25
N PHE A 115 4.27 -8.99 56.14
CA PHE A 115 5.17 -8.14 55.36
C PHE A 115 5.53 -6.84 56.11
N ALA A 116 6.52 -6.92 56.99
CA ALA A 116 7.03 -5.80 57.78
C ALA A 116 8.24 -5.15 57.08
N TYR A 117 7.98 -4.51 55.94
CA TYR A 117 9.02 -3.89 55.10
C TYR A 117 9.58 -2.59 55.70
N ASN A 118 10.90 -2.43 55.60
CA ASN A 118 11.63 -1.22 56.02
C ASN A 118 12.38 -0.60 54.84
N ALA A 119 11.87 0.52 54.31
CA ALA A 119 12.48 1.20 53.16
C ALA A 119 13.90 1.74 53.44
N SER A 120 14.30 1.97 54.70
CA SER A 120 15.68 2.35 55.04
C SER A 120 16.64 1.16 55.08
N LYS A 121 16.13 -0.07 55.06
CA LYS A 121 16.90 -1.31 54.94
C LYS A 121 16.10 -2.33 54.10
N PRO A 122 16.01 -2.13 52.78
CA PRO A 122 15.13 -2.90 51.89
C PRO A 122 15.36 -4.41 51.88
N ALA A 123 16.61 -4.85 52.09
CA ALA A 123 17.00 -6.25 52.17
C ALA A 123 18.35 -6.38 52.90
N SER A 124 18.77 -7.61 53.17
CA SER A 124 20.17 -7.95 53.50
C SER A 124 20.83 -8.58 52.28
N VAL A 125 22.14 -8.41 52.13
CA VAL A 125 22.87 -8.91 50.96
C VAL A 125 23.02 -10.42 51.04
N VAL A 126 22.78 -11.07 49.92
CA VAL A 126 23.10 -12.47 49.69
C VAL A 126 23.91 -12.52 48.41
N LYS A 127 25.17 -12.91 48.54
CA LYS A 127 26.15 -12.92 47.45
C LYS A 127 25.73 -13.88 46.34
N GLU A 128 25.97 -13.47 45.10
CA GLU A 128 25.81 -14.35 43.94
C GLU A 128 27.13 -15.03 43.63
N TRP A 129 27.07 -16.31 43.28
CA TRP A 129 28.23 -17.12 42.96
C TRP A 129 28.07 -17.69 41.57
N ARG A 130 29.19 -17.88 40.86
CA ARG A 130 29.17 -18.36 39.48
C ARG A 130 28.52 -19.73 39.33
N LEU A 131 28.75 -20.66 40.27
CA LEU A 131 28.32 -22.06 40.17
C LEU A 131 27.25 -22.44 41.20
N PRO A 132 26.27 -23.29 40.84
CA PRO A 132 25.26 -23.78 41.80
C PRO A 132 25.83 -24.49 43.02
N SER A 133 27.02 -25.09 42.91
CA SER A 133 27.72 -25.78 44.01
C SER A 133 28.17 -24.86 45.15
N SER A 134 28.22 -23.55 44.91
CA SER A 134 28.60 -22.54 45.91
C SER A 134 27.42 -22.09 46.79
N TYR A 135 26.23 -22.64 46.56
CA TYR A 135 25.02 -22.36 47.34
C TYR A 135 24.74 -23.48 48.37
N PRO A 136 24.10 -23.20 49.52
CA PRO A 136 23.43 -21.95 49.89
C PRO A 136 24.40 -20.80 50.24
N SER A 137 24.10 -19.61 49.74
CA SER A 137 24.88 -18.41 49.98
C SER A 137 24.59 -17.83 51.37
N ALA A 138 25.61 -17.31 52.04
CA ALA A 138 25.46 -16.72 53.37
C ALA A 138 24.80 -15.33 53.29
N VAL A 139 24.02 -14.98 54.32
CA VAL A 139 23.51 -13.62 54.49
C VAL A 139 24.64 -12.73 54.99
N ASP A 140 25.01 -11.73 54.22
CA ASP A 140 26.01 -10.72 54.55
C ASP A 140 25.31 -9.48 55.12
N MET A 141 25.47 -9.28 56.43
CA MET A 141 24.85 -8.18 57.17
C MET A 141 25.67 -6.89 57.16
N ASP A 142 26.94 -6.98 56.75
CA ASP A 142 27.90 -5.86 56.77
C ASP A 142 28.02 -5.18 55.39
N SER A 143 27.67 -5.91 54.32
CA SER A 143 27.62 -5.40 52.96
C SER A 143 26.70 -4.17 52.82
N PRO A 144 27.12 -3.13 52.07
CA PRO A 144 26.31 -1.94 51.86
C PRO A 144 24.98 -2.23 51.14
N VAL A 145 23.91 -1.61 51.65
CA VAL A 145 22.55 -1.61 51.10
C VAL A 145 22.04 -0.17 51.11
N GLY A 146 21.51 0.31 50.00
CA GLY A 146 20.93 1.65 49.93
C GLY A 146 19.51 1.72 50.47
N ASN A 147 18.97 2.94 50.60
CA ASN A 147 17.57 3.14 50.93
C ASN A 147 16.68 3.02 49.69
N ASP A 148 15.46 2.51 49.86
CA ASP A 148 14.41 2.55 48.86
C ASP A 148 13.73 3.93 48.87
N PRO A 149 13.84 4.71 47.77
CA PRO A 149 13.30 6.06 47.72
C PRO A 149 11.84 6.12 47.23
N ILE A 150 11.25 5.01 46.77
CA ILE A 150 9.96 5.00 46.09
C ILE A 150 8.82 4.40 46.89
N TYR A 151 9.08 3.53 47.89
CA TYR A 151 8.03 2.81 48.62
C TYR A 151 6.86 3.70 49.09
N SER A 152 7.15 4.78 49.82
CA SER A 152 6.12 5.68 50.36
C SER A 152 5.24 6.27 49.25
N SER A 153 5.83 6.64 48.11
CA SER A 153 5.13 7.16 46.94
C SER A 153 4.30 6.09 46.23
N VAL A 154 4.79 4.85 46.14
CA VAL A 154 4.06 3.71 45.56
C VAL A 154 2.85 3.37 46.42
N VAL A 155 3.03 3.27 47.75
CA VAL A 155 1.92 3.00 48.69
C VAL A 155 0.87 4.10 48.61
N SER A 156 1.29 5.37 48.58
CA SER A 156 0.38 6.51 48.47
C SER A 156 -0.40 6.51 47.15
N ALA A 157 0.24 6.14 46.03
CA ALA A 157 -0.37 6.16 44.71
C ALA A 157 -1.31 4.98 44.44
N THR A 158 -1.04 3.82 45.05
CA THR A 158 -1.76 2.57 44.81
C THR A 158 -2.73 2.20 45.92
N GLY A 159 -2.60 2.80 47.11
CA GLY A 159 -3.37 2.45 48.30
C GLY A 159 -3.02 1.08 48.89
N ARG A 160 -1.90 0.48 48.45
CA ARG A 160 -1.48 -0.88 48.82
C ARG A 160 -0.07 -0.84 49.40
N ASN A 161 0.13 -1.51 50.53
CA ASN A 161 1.42 -1.61 51.24
C ASN A 161 2.12 -2.97 51.06
N ILE A 162 1.63 -3.80 50.14
CA ILE A 162 2.27 -5.05 49.70
C ILE A 162 2.35 -5.02 48.17
N PRO A 163 3.41 -5.59 47.55
CA PRO A 163 3.56 -5.55 46.10
C PRO A 163 2.32 -6.02 45.31
N TYR A 164 2.02 -5.28 44.24
CA TYR A 164 1.06 -5.63 43.19
C TYR A 164 1.85 -5.94 41.91
N LEU A 165 2.53 -7.08 41.94
CA LEU A 165 3.40 -7.60 40.88
C LEU A 165 3.02 -9.04 40.61
N LEU A 166 3.20 -9.51 39.38
CA LEU A 166 2.96 -10.91 39.06
C LEU A 166 4.12 -11.73 39.60
N HIS A 167 3.83 -12.92 40.09
CA HIS A 167 4.84 -13.95 40.19
C HIS A 167 5.06 -14.60 38.82
N TRP A 168 6.31 -14.86 38.49
CA TRP A 168 6.68 -15.32 37.15
C TRP A 168 6.31 -16.77 36.86
N TYR A 169 6.11 -17.67 37.84
CA TYR A 169 6.00 -19.11 37.59
C TYR A 169 4.96 -19.83 38.45
N LEU A 170 4.12 -20.64 37.80
CA LEU A 170 3.02 -21.40 38.42
C LEU A 170 3.14 -22.89 38.07
N ASP A 171 2.93 -23.75 39.06
CA ASP A 171 2.58 -25.16 38.86
C ASP A 171 1.04 -25.26 38.84
N ILE A 172 0.46 -25.45 37.65
CA ILE A 172 -1.00 -25.49 37.46
C ILE A 172 -1.58 -26.86 37.82
N ASP A 173 -0.83 -27.93 37.56
CA ASP A 173 -1.29 -29.30 37.73
C ASP A 173 -0.99 -29.86 39.12
N ASP A 174 -0.32 -29.08 39.98
CA ASP A 174 0.24 -29.55 41.25
C ASP A 174 1.18 -30.75 41.02
N TRP A 175 1.97 -30.69 39.95
CA TRP A 175 2.80 -31.79 39.48
C TRP A 175 3.80 -32.25 40.55
N LEU A 176 4.40 -31.31 41.31
CA LEU A 176 5.26 -31.65 42.44
C LEU A 176 4.50 -31.92 43.75
N GLY A 177 3.20 -31.63 43.80
CA GLY A 177 2.30 -31.92 44.92
C GLY A 177 2.40 -30.95 46.10
N PHE A 178 3.09 -29.82 45.94
CA PHE A 178 3.24 -28.83 47.02
C PHE A 178 1.89 -28.27 47.49
N GLY A 179 0.96 -28.05 46.57
CA GLY A 179 -0.36 -27.49 46.85
C GLY A 179 -1.16 -28.42 47.72
N SER A 180 -1.33 -29.67 47.28
CA SER A 180 -2.09 -30.70 47.97
C SER A 180 -1.46 -31.06 49.31
N ALA A 181 -0.14 -31.22 49.37
CA ALA A 181 0.57 -31.61 50.60
C ALA A 181 0.52 -30.52 51.68
N TYR A 182 0.65 -29.26 51.30
CA TYR A 182 0.76 -28.14 52.25
C TYR A 182 -0.49 -27.27 52.36
N GLN A 183 -1.53 -27.58 51.58
CA GLN A 183 -2.77 -26.80 51.49
C GLN A 183 -2.50 -25.32 51.15
N ILE A 184 -1.63 -25.10 50.17
CA ILE A 184 -1.21 -23.77 49.67
C ILE A 184 -1.63 -23.57 48.20
N GLY A 185 -1.66 -22.32 47.74
CA GLY A 185 -2.16 -21.97 46.41
C GLY A 185 -3.69 -21.89 46.33
N ILE A 186 -4.21 -21.88 45.11
CA ILE A 186 -5.63 -21.70 44.81
C ILE A 186 -6.25 -23.05 44.43
N LEU A 187 -7.40 -23.38 45.01
CA LEU A 187 -8.14 -24.60 44.66
C LEU A 187 -8.72 -24.48 43.25
N GLY A 188 -8.25 -25.33 42.34
CA GLY A 188 -8.71 -25.44 40.97
C GLY A 188 -9.73 -26.57 40.77
N SER A 189 -10.10 -26.78 39.51
CA SER A 189 -11.02 -27.82 39.07
C SER A 189 -10.46 -29.21 39.37
N GLY A 190 -11.33 -30.15 39.75
CA GLY A 190 -10.92 -31.53 40.05
C GLY A 190 -10.13 -31.70 41.36
N GLY A 191 -10.07 -30.67 42.22
CA GLY A 191 -9.42 -30.74 43.53
C GLY A 191 -7.92 -30.48 43.53
N ARG A 192 -7.32 -30.22 42.35
CA ARG A 192 -5.91 -29.79 42.24
C ARG A 192 -5.72 -28.39 42.82
N ARG A 193 -4.50 -28.07 43.24
CA ARG A 193 -4.15 -26.74 43.73
C ARG A 193 -3.14 -26.09 42.79
N ILE A 194 -3.46 -24.90 42.28
CA ILE A 194 -2.57 -24.11 41.45
C ILE A 194 -1.63 -23.33 42.37
N VAL A 195 -0.33 -23.58 42.26
CA VAL A 195 0.67 -23.11 43.23
C VAL A 195 1.68 -22.20 42.55
N LYS A 196 1.99 -21.08 43.21
CA LYS A 196 3.14 -20.24 42.88
C LYS A 196 4.43 -20.95 43.30
N THR A 197 5.31 -21.19 42.35
CA THR A 197 6.56 -21.95 42.56
C THR A 197 7.72 -21.26 41.89
N ASN A 198 8.95 -21.60 42.27
CA ASN A 198 10.14 -21.00 41.68
C ASN A 198 11.21 -22.06 41.40
N THR A 199 12.19 -21.71 40.57
CA THR A 199 13.29 -22.58 40.14
C THR A 199 14.63 -21.88 40.33
N PHE A 200 14.97 -20.92 39.47
CA PHE A 200 16.27 -20.22 39.45
C PHE A 200 16.52 -19.40 40.72
N GLN A 201 17.64 -19.67 41.39
CA GLN A 201 18.10 -19.00 42.61
C GLN A 201 19.63 -19.02 42.80
N ARG A 202 20.41 -19.69 41.93
CA ARG A 202 21.80 -20.08 42.20
C ARG A 202 22.81 -19.64 41.15
N GLY A 203 22.66 -18.39 40.71
CA GLY A 203 23.67 -17.67 39.94
C GLY A 203 23.65 -18.00 38.45
N PRO A 204 24.60 -17.44 37.69
CA PRO A 204 24.51 -17.37 36.23
C PRO A 204 24.69 -18.71 35.51
N ASN A 205 25.33 -19.71 36.13
CA ASN A 205 25.46 -21.05 35.56
C ASN A 205 24.46 -22.06 36.13
N GLU A 206 23.38 -21.61 36.76
CA GLU A 206 22.22 -22.47 37.00
C GLU A 206 21.33 -22.44 35.74
N SER A 207 21.58 -23.36 34.81
CA SER A 207 20.66 -23.57 33.69
C SER A 207 19.32 -24.15 34.18
N THR A 208 18.30 -24.15 33.33
CA THR A 208 17.00 -24.79 33.61
C THR A 208 17.15 -26.24 34.08
N TRP A 209 18.15 -26.94 33.53
CA TRP A 209 18.52 -28.33 33.84
C TRP A 209 19.16 -28.54 35.20
N GLU A 210 19.56 -27.47 35.88
CA GLU A 210 20.31 -27.56 37.14
C GLU A 210 19.49 -27.08 38.33
N THR A 211 18.26 -26.60 38.11
CA THR A 211 17.38 -26.03 39.14
C THR A 211 16.77 -27.07 40.08
N ILE A 212 16.42 -26.62 41.29
CA ILE A 212 15.54 -27.34 42.22
C ILE A 212 14.21 -26.61 42.30
N HIS A 213 13.13 -27.20 41.76
CA HIS A 213 11.78 -26.63 41.79
C HIS A 213 11.23 -26.62 43.23
N HIS A 214 10.78 -25.47 43.71
CA HIS A 214 10.36 -25.27 45.10
C HIS A 214 9.14 -24.34 45.22
N PRO A 215 8.35 -24.43 46.32
CA PRO A 215 7.20 -23.55 46.52
C PRO A 215 7.62 -22.13 46.88
N SER A 216 6.92 -21.14 46.34
CA SER A 216 7.13 -19.72 46.66
C SER A 216 6.61 -19.38 48.06
N PHE A 217 5.50 -20.00 48.48
CA PHE A 217 4.98 -19.92 49.85
C PHE A 217 5.45 -21.13 50.67
N ASP A 218 6.64 -21.03 51.27
CA ASP A 218 7.29 -22.13 51.99
C ASP A 218 6.78 -22.24 53.43
N LYS A 219 5.51 -22.64 53.54
CA LYS A 219 4.79 -22.75 54.82
C LYS A 219 5.35 -23.87 55.72
N TYR A 220 5.81 -24.98 55.11
CA TYR A 220 6.07 -26.27 55.76
C TYR A 220 7.03 -27.21 54.99
N GLY A 221 8.12 -26.73 54.39
CA GLY A 221 9.10 -27.65 53.80
C GLY A 221 9.67 -28.66 54.81
N THR A 222 10.40 -29.67 54.35
CA THR A 222 10.81 -30.79 55.20
C THR A 222 11.94 -30.41 56.16
N GLY A 223 11.57 -29.97 57.36
CA GLY A 223 12.48 -29.56 58.42
C GLY A 223 12.13 -28.20 59.01
N THR A 224 12.98 -27.67 59.88
CA THR A 224 12.78 -26.36 60.52
C THR A 224 12.89 -25.17 59.56
N ASN A 225 13.56 -25.34 58.41
CA ASN A 225 13.96 -24.25 57.52
C ASN A 225 13.27 -24.31 56.13
N GLY A 226 12.27 -25.18 55.95
CA GLY A 226 11.62 -25.33 54.65
C GLY A 226 12.59 -25.77 53.53
N TYR A 227 12.58 -25.06 52.42
CA TYR A 227 13.44 -25.18 51.23
C TYR A 227 14.43 -24.01 51.09
N VAL A 228 14.37 -22.96 51.92
CA VAL A 228 15.22 -21.78 51.73
C VAL A 228 16.72 -22.08 51.89
N ASP A 229 17.06 -23.04 52.75
CA ASP A 229 18.43 -23.51 53.02
C ASP A 229 19.08 -24.26 51.86
N LEU A 230 18.37 -24.47 50.74
CA LEU A 230 18.95 -24.86 49.46
C LEU A 230 19.61 -23.68 48.73
N PHE A 231 19.26 -22.44 49.08
CA PHE A 231 19.61 -21.24 48.33
C PHE A 231 20.33 -20.20 49.21
N VAL A 232 19.84 -20.00 50.44
CA VAL A 232 20.35 -19.01 51.38
C VAL A 232 20.51 -19.66 52.74
N GLN A 233 21.60 -19.38 53.47
CA GLN A 233 21.82 -19.86 54.82
C GLN A 233 20.90 -19.15 55.82
N SER A 234 19.60 -19.46 55.77
CA SER A 234 18.54 -18.92 56.61
C SER A 234 17.86 -20.03 57.41
N GLN A 235 17.35 -19.69 58.59
CA GLN A 235 16.70 -20.62 59.53
C GLN A 235 15.19 -20.34 59.68
N SER A 236 14.62 -19.40 58.91
CA SER A 236 13.21 -19.02 59.00
C SER A 236 12.41 -19.46 57.77
N PRO A 237 11.30 -20.22 57.94
CA PRO A 237 10.31 -20.44 56.90
C PRO A 237 9.76 -19.12 56.36
N GLN A 238 9.73 -18.98 55.05
CA GLN A 238 9.46 -17.70 54.40
C GLN A 238 8.72 -17.86 53.09
N TRP A 239 8.01 -16.81 52.69
CA TRP A 239 7.47 -16.71 51.35
C TRP A 239 8.31 -15.73 50.53
N ARG A 240 8.47 -16.02 49.24
CA ARG A 240 9.19 -15.15 48.30
C ARG A 240 8.58 -15.27 46.91
N TYR A 241 8.44 -14.15 46.24
CA TYR A 241 7.97 -14.09 44.86
C TYR A 241 8.97 -13.29 44.03
N THR A 242 9.03 -13.67 42.76
CA THR A 242 9.85 -13.02 41.75
C THR A 242 8.95 -12.68 40.57
N SER A 243 9.01 -11.43 40.11
CA SER A 243 8.39 -10.91 38.89
C SER A 243 9.38 -11.00 37.73
N ALA A 244 8.85 -11.13 36.51
CA ALA A 244 9.61 -11.07 35.26
C ALA A 244 9.20 -9.81 34.49
N PRO A 245 9.88 -8.67 34.70
CA PRO A 245 9.40 -7.35 34.28
C PRO A 245 9.04 -7.16 32.80
N ASP A 246 9.59 -7.97 31.89
CA ASP A 246 9.21 -7.94 30.48
C ASP A 246 7.74 -8.35 30.26
N ALA A 247 7.21 -9.28 31.06
CA ALA A 247 5.84 -9.75 31.00
C ALA A 247 4.84 -8.69 31.46
N GLU A 248 5.09 -8.06 32.59
CA GLU A 248 4.31 -6.93 33.07
C GLU A 248 4.37 -5.72 32.11
N ALA A 249 5.53 -5.48 31.50
CA ALA A 249 5.66 -4.47 30.45
C ALA A 249 4.85 -4.86 29.19
N ARG A 250 4.81 -6.15 28.82
CA ARG A 250 3.96 -6.66 27.73
C ARG A 250 2.47 -6.49 28.04
N ILE A 251 2.04 -6.62 29.29
CA ILE A 251 0.65 -6.28 29.71
C ILE A 251 0.37 -4.79 29.47
N ALA A 252 1.29 -3.88 29.82
CA ALA A 252 1.13 -2.46 29.54
C ALA A 252 1.05 -2.16 28.03
N GLN A 253 1.86 -2.82 27.22
CA GLN A 253 1.80 -2.77 25.76
C GLN A 253 0.44 -3.26 25.22
N ALA A 254 -0.04 -4.42 25.68
CA ALA A 254 -1.35 -4.97 25.31
C ALA A 254 -2.50 -4.02 25.71
N MET A 255 -2.43 -3.44 26.90
CA MET A 255 -3.41 -2.48 27.39
C MET A 255 -3.39 -1.16 26.64
N TYR A 256 -2.24 -0.73 26.12
CA TYR A 256 -2.19 0.43 25.24
C TYR A 256 -2.97 0.19 23.95
N TRP A 257 -2.81 -0.99 23.33
CA TRP A 257 -3.62 -1.38 22.17
C TRP A 257 -5.11 -1.50 22.52
N ALA A 258 -5.43 -2.15 23.63
CA ALA A 258 -6.82 -2.27 24.09
C ALA A 258 -7.49 -0.90 24.28
N GLU A 259 -6.77 0.09 24.82
CA GLU A 259 -7.29 1.46 24.94
C GLU A 259 -7.52 2.13 23.59
N LEU A 260 -6.62 1.94 22.61
CA LEU A 260 -6.78 2.48 21.26
C LEU A 260 -8.01 1.86 20.58
N TRP A 261 -8.12 0.54 20.60
CA TRP A 261 -9.24 -0.21 20.04
C TRP A 261 -10.57 0.11 20.73
N ALA A 262 -10.59 0.16 22.06
CA ALA A 262 -11.78 0.55 22.81
C ALA A 262 -12.16 2.01 22.54
N THR A 263 -11.21 2.91 22.32
CA THR A 263 -11.50 4.30 21.92
C THR A 263 -12.15 4.35 20.54
N GLU A 264 -11.61 3.63 19.56
CA GLU A 264 -12.16 3.55 18.21
C GLU A 264 -13.61 3.02 18.22
N LYS A 265 -13.90 2.04 19.09
CA LYS A 265 -15.24 1.46 19.27
C LYS A 265 -16.15 2.24 20.22
N ASN A 266 -15.76 3.44 20.69
CA ASN A 266 -16.48 4.22 21.70
C ASN A 266 -16.78 3.44 23.01
N ALA A 267 -15.93 2.48 23.35
CA ALA A 267 -16.05 1.53 24.45
C ALA A 267 -15.01 1.73 25.56
N LEU A 268 -14.18 2.79 25.52
CA LEU A 268 -13.09 3.02 26.49
C LEU A 268 -13.55 2.98 27.95
N SER A 269 -14.76 3.47 28.25
CA SER A 269 -15.32 3.45 29.60
C SER A 269 -15.53 2.03 30.16
N THR A 270 -15.63 1.01 29.30
CA THR A 270 -15.89 -0.38 29.70
C THR A 270 -14.69 -1.09 30.30
N ILE A 271 -13.47 -0.57 30.08
CA ILE A 271 -12.19 -1.15 30.54
C ILE A 271 -11.45 -0.25 31.56
N GLN A 272 -12.13 0.74 32.13
CA GLN A 272 -11.50 1.73 33.03
C GLN A 272 -10.87 1.10 34.29
N GLN A 273 -11.42 -0.02 34.74
CA GLN A 273 -10.88 -0.76 35.87
C GLN A 273 -9.52 -1.39 35.52
N GLU A 274 -9.42 -2.01 34.35
CA GLU A 274 -8.20 -2.64 33.82
C GLU A 274 -7.11 -1.60 33.55
N ILE A 275 -7.49 -0.42 33.05
CA ILE A 275 -6.57 0.74 32.91
C ILE A 275 -6.01 1.13 34.29
N THR A 276 -6.85 1.17 35.32
CA THR A 276 -6.43 1.51 36.69
C THR A 276 -5.51 0.46 37.28
N LYS A 277 -5.82 -0.83 37.08
CA LYS A 277 -4.96 -1.96 37.49
C LYS A 277 -3.59 -1.88 36.83
N THR A 278 -3.56 -1.60 35.52
CA THR A 278 -2.31 -1.48 34.74
C THR A 278 -1.49 -0.25 35.14
N ARG A 279 -2.14 0.85 35.53
CA ARG A 279 -1.46 2.01 36.13
C ARG A 279 -0.84 1.66 37.48
N ASN A 280 -1.56 0.93 38.34
CA ASN A 280 -1.04 0.50 39.64
C ASN A 280 0.14 -0.46 39.49
N LEU A 281 0.05 -1.39 38.51
CA LEU A 281 1.17 -2.24 38.12
C LEU A 281 2.40 -1.40 37.75
N GLY A 282 2.24 -0.35 36.95
CA GLY A 282 3.32 0.57 36.58
C GLY A 282 4.02 1.26 37.75
N HIS A 283 3.30 1.57 38.84
CA HIS A 283 3.90 2.15 40.04
C HIS A 283 4.82 1.16 40.77
N TRP A 284 4.39 -0.10 40.91
CA TRP A 284 5.18 -1.18 41.51
C TRP A 284 6.32 -1.64 40.60
N MET A 285 6.10 -1.65 39.28
CA MET A 285 7.11 -2.01 38.29
C MET A 285 8.33 -1.10 38.31
N ARG A 286 8.27 0.09 38.91
CA ARG A 286 9.44 0.96 39.06
C ARG A 286 10.59 0.32 39.83
N TYR A 287 10.35 -0.71 40.66
CA TYR A 287 11.42 -1.44 41.32
C TYR A 287 12.38 -2.14 40.35
N CYS A 288 11.95 -2.47 39.12
CA CYS A 288 12.87 -3.03 38.12
C CYS A 288 13.89 -1.99 37.63
N LEU A 289 13.70 -0.70 37.90
CA LEU A 289 14.60 0.37 37.50
C LEU A 289 15.77 0.56 38.48
N PHE A 290 15.79 -0.16 39.60
CA PHE A 290 16.76 -0.03 40.68
C PHE A 290 17.66 -1.26 40.79
N ASP A 291 18.90 -0.99 41.23
CA ASP A 291 19.86 -2.02 41.63
C ASP A 291 19.28 -3.01 42.64
N LYS A 292 19.74 -4.26 42.61
CA LYS A 292 19.29 -5.36 43.48
C LYS A 292 19.22 -4.96 44.96
N TYR A 293 20.25 -4.31 45.48
CA TYR A 293 20.34 -3.89 46.89
C TYR A 293 20.33 -2.37 47.05
N PHE A 294 19.75 -1.66 46.08
CA PHE A 294 19.76 -0.19 46.02
C PHE A 294 21.18 0.38 46.14
N ARG A 295 22.19 -0.31 45.62
CA ARG A 295 23.58 0.18 45.61
C ARG A 295 23.76 1.25 44.54
N GLN A 296 24.80 2.07 44.68
CA GLN A 296 25.09 3.14 43.74
C GLN A 296 25.35 2.55 42.33
N ILE A 297 24.69 3.12 41.31
CA ILE A 297 24.93 2.73 39.91
C ILE A 297 26.37 3.09 39.52
N GLY A 298 27.06 2.14 38.89
CA GLY A 298 28.47 2.18 38.51
C GLY A 298 29.47 2.00 39.67
N ASN A 299 29.00 1.84 40.90
CA ASN A 299 29.84 1.58 42.08
C ASN A 299 29.08 0.79 43.15
N ALA A 300 28.79 -0.47 42.86
CA ALA A 300 28.02 -1.36 43.73
C ALA A 300 28.68 -1.61 45.11
N GLY A 301 29.96 -1.28 45.27
CA GLY A 301 30.64 -1.31 46.57
C GLY A 301 30.13 -0.28 47.58
N ASN A 302 29.30 0.68 47.16
CA ASN A 302 28.70 1.70 48.01
C ASN A 302 27.17 1.57 48.08
N ALA A 303 26.61 1.86 49.26
CA ALA A 303 25.17 2.05 49.41
C ALA A 303 24.71 3.23 48.54
N GLY A 304 23.60 3.04 47.81
CA GLY A 304 22.94 4.13 47.13
C GLY A 304 22.23 5.05 48.12
N ASN A 305 22.06 6.29 47.70
CA ASN A 305 21.27 7.30 48.38
C ASN A 305 20.28 7.92 47.38
N ASN A 306 18.99 7.85 47.69
CA ASN A 306 17.91 8.30 46.81
C ASN A 306 17.95 7.61 45.44
N TYR A 307 17.88 8.37 44.34
CA TYR A 307 17.79 7.84 42.98
C TYR A 307 19.13 7.44 42.36
N ASN A 308 20.26 7.61 43.06
CA ASN A 308 21.57 7.22 42.50
C ASN A 308 21.78 5.70 42.39
N SER A 309 20.82 4.91 42.88
CA SER A 309 20.68 3.46 42.70
C SER A 309 19.69 3.07 41.59
N CYS A 310 19.10 4.06 40.90
CA CYS A 310 18.19 3.86 39.78
C CYS A 310 18.96 3.93 38.46
N HIS A 311 19.04 2.81 37.73
CA HIS A 311 19.62 2.72 36.39
C HIS A 311 18.62 3.03 35.28
N TYR A 312 17.32 3.18 35.58
CA TYR A 312 16.24 3.53 34.65
C TYR A 312 15.98 2.51 33.51
N LEU A 313 16.51 1.29 33.63
CA LEU A 313 16.29 0.21 32.67
C LEU A 313 15.39 -0.87 33.26
N ILE A 314 14.65 -1.60 32.44
CA ILE A 314 13.89 -2.76 32.90
C ILE A 314 14.90 -3.89 33.18
N SER A 315 15.18 -4.15 34.45
CA SER A 315 16.07 -5.24 34.88
C SER A 315 15.38 -6.62 34.84
N TRP A 316 16.16 -7.69 35.05
CA TRP A 316 15.68 -9.07 34.88
C TRP A 316 14.57 -9.49 35.83
N TYR A 317 14.56 -8.94 37.04
CA TYR A 317 13.54 -9.28 38.03
C TYR A 317 13.28 -8.18 39.05
N ILE A 318 12.10 -8.25 39.65
CA ILE A 318 11.82 -7.68 40.97
C ILE A 318 11.52 -8.86 41.88
N ALA A 319 12.07 -8.91 43.09
CA ALA A 319 11.71 -9.95 44.05
C ALA A 319 11.37 -9.35 45.41
N TRP A 320 10.48 -10.02 46.13
CA TRP A 320 10.07 -9.61 47.46
C TRP A 320 9.70 -10.83 48.30
N GLY A 321 9.80 -10.69 49.62
CA GLY A 321 9.52 -11.78 50.53
C GLY A 321 9.34 -11.35 51.98
N GLY A 322 8.91 -12.31 52.79
CA GLY A 322 8.61 -12.10 54.19
C GLY A 322 8.52 -13.43 54.95
N PRO A 323 8.47 -13.38 56.28
CA PRO A 323 8.39 -14.57 57.10
C PRO A 323 6.96 -15.14 57.07
N VAL A 324 6.86 -16.47 57.11
CA VAL A 324 5.55 -17.14 57.24
C VAL A 324 4.95 -16.86 58.62
N GLN A 325 5.78 -16.81 59.66
CA GLN A 325 5.42 -16.39 61.01
C GLN A 325 5.72 -14.91 61.20
N ASN A 326 5.10 -14.25 62.18
CA ASN A 326 5.38 -12.83 62.39
C ASN A 326 6.74 -12.63 63.08
N GLU A 327 7.78 -12.42 62.28
CA GLU A 327 9.15 -12.18 62.75
C GLU A 327 9.60 -10.72 62.56
N GLY A 328 8.70 -9.83 62.13
CA GLY A 328 8.95 -8.39 62.06
C GLY A 328 9.87 -7.92 60.94
N TRP A 329 9.97 -8.68 59.84
CA TRP A 329 10.75 -8.29 58.66
C TRP A 329 9.99 -8.53 57.35
N GLY A 330 10.46 -7.88 56.29
CA GLY A 330 10.02 -8.03 54.90
C GLY A 330 11.05 -7.36 54.01
N TRP A 331 11.22 -7.85 52.78
CA TRP A 331 12.24 -7.36 51.88
C TRP A 331 11.74 -7.17 50.45
N ILE A 332 12.34 -6.22 49.74
CA ILE A 332 12.19 -5.99 48.30
C ILE A 332 13.58 -5.77 47.71
N ILE A 333 13.85 -6.42 46.58
CA ILE A 333 15.05 -6.21 45.77
C ILE A 333 14.66 -5.90 44.33
N GLY A 334 15.42 -5.00 43.69
CA GLY A 334 15.42 -4.84 42.23
C GLY A 334 16.32 -5.90 41.59
N CYS A 335 17.02 -5.53 40.52
CA CYS A 335 18.05 -6.38 39.92
C CYS A 335 19.17 -5.51 39.34
N HIS A 336 20.42 -5.92 39.55
CA HIS A 336 21.60 -5.17 39.10
C HIS A 336 21.91 -5.38 37.59
N SER A 337 21.22 -6.29 36.90
CA SER A 337 21.41 -6.58 35.47
C SER A 337 20.19 -6.18 34.64
N ALA A 338 20.42 -5.50 33.52
CA ALA A 338 19.40 -5.18 32.53
C ALA A 338 19.78 -5.74 31.16
N HIS A 339 18.87 -6.56 30.61
CA HIS A 339 19.03 -7.22 29.32
C HIS A 339 18.24 -6.47 28.23
N ASN A 340 18.79 -6.32 27.02
CA ASN A 340 18.14 -5.60 25.92
C ASN A 340 16.75 -6.17 25.60
N GLY A 341 16.63 -7.49 25.53
CA GLY A 341 15.38 -8.22 25.31
C GLY A 341 14.26 -7.98 26.33
N TYR A 342 14.56 -7.41 27.51
CA TYR A 342 13.54 -7.04 28.51
C TYR A 342 13.02 -5.61 28.35
N GLN A 343 13.73 -4.77 27.61
CA GLN A 343 13.32 -3.38 27.42
C GLN A 343 12.02 -3.32 26.61
N ASN A 344 11.17 -2.34 26.93
CA ASN A 344 9.88 -2.12 26.28
C ASN A 344 9.57 -0.62 26.21
N PRO A 345 10.07 0.09 25.18
CA PRO A 345 9.84 1.52 24.99
C PRO A 345 8.35 1.88 24.93
N LEU A 346 7.51 1.00 24.38
CA LEU A 346 6.06 1.22 24.31
C LEU A 346 5.40 1.21 25.70
N ALA A 347 5.78 0.26 26.57
CA ALA A 347 5.29 0.21 27.95
C ALA A 347 5.74 1.44 28.76
N ALA A 348 7.00 1.85 28.61
CA ALA A 348 7.52 3.06 29.25
C ALA A 348 6.77 4.31 28.78
N TYR A 349 6.52 4.43 27.47
CA TYR A 349 5.71 5.51 26.90
C TYR A 349 4.27 5.49 27.44
N TYR A 350 3.65 4.32 27.52
CA TYR A 350 2.31 4.16 28.09
C TYR A 350 2.24 4.64 29.53
N TRP A 351 3.12 4.16 30.42
CA TRP A 351 3.09 4.54 31.83
C TRP A 351 3.46 6.00 32.06
N ALA A 352 4.38 6.57 31.27
CA ALA A 352 4.66 8.00 31.26
C ALA A 352 3.38 8.80 30.95
N ASN A 353 2.60 8.39 29.94
CA ASN A 353 1.31 9.03 29.61
C ASN A 353 0.23 8.83 30.67
N LYS A 354 0.34 7.79 31.51
CA LYS A 354 -0.50 7.59 32.71
C LYS A 354 -0.01 8.36 33.94
N ASN A 355 0.99 9.22 33.79
CA ASN A 355 1.63 9.99 34.86
C ASN A 355 2.18 9.09 35.99
N VAL A 356 2.64 7.89 35.64
CA VAL A 356 3.45 7.08 36.55
C VAL A 356 4.88 7.64 36.49
N PRO A 357 5.50 8.00 37.62
CA PRO A 357 6.84 8.61 37.61
C PRO A 357 7.90 7.70 36.99
N ASP A 358 9.05 8.29 36.65
CA ASP A 358 10.29 7.64 36.18
C ASP A 358 10.23 7.00 34.78
N TRP A 359 9.06 6.64 34.28
CA TRP A 359 8.92 5.97 32.98
C TRP A 359 9.31 6.84 31.77
N GLU A 360 9.21 8.16 31.85
CA GLU A 360 9.75 9.04 30.80
C GLU A 360 11.29 9.01 30.76
N LYS A 361 11.94 9.00 31.93
CA LYS A 361 13.40 8.79 32.02
C LYS A 361 13.76 7.40 31.53
N SER A 362 12.99 6.38 31.92
CA SER A 362 13.22 5.00 31.47
C SER A 362 13.11 4.85 29.96
N LEU A 363 12.08 5.45 29.33
CA LEU A 363 11.95 5.45 27.87
C LEU A 363 13.22 5.99 27.19
N ARG A 364 13.73 7.13 27.64
CA ARG A 364 14.96 7.72 27.10
C ARG A 364 16.16 6.80 27.30
N THR A 365 16.34 6.26 28.51
CA THR A 365 17.47 5.38 28.84
C THR A 365 17.43 4.06 28.06
N GLN A 366 16.25 3.52 27.77
CA GLN A 366 16.11 2.30 26.95
C GLN A 366 16.57 2.53 25.50
N LEU A 367 16.24 3.67 24.89
CA LEU A 367 16.70 4.02 23.54
C LEU A 367 18.22 4.28 23.51
N GLU A 368 18.76 4.92 24.55
CA GLU A 368 20.20 5.14 24.70
C GLU A 368 20.96 3.82 24.86
N LEU A 369 20.44 2.88 25.66
CA LEU A 369 21.01 1.55 25.79
C LEU A 369 21.01 0.82 24.43
N ALA A 370 19.88 0.84 23.72
CA ALA A 370 19.75 0.20 22.42
C ALA A 370 20.79 0.73 21.42
N ARG A 371 21.01 2.05 21.37
CA ARG A 371 22.10 2.63 20.55
C ARG A 371 23.47 2.19 21.00
N PHE A 372 23.73 2.22 22.31
CA PHE A 372 25.03 1.85 22.87
C PHE A 372 25.42 0.41 22.50
N ILE A 373 24.48 -0.54 22.54
CA ILE A 373 24.76 -1.95 22.27
C ILE A 373 24.51 -2.37 20.82
N GLN A 374 23.99 -1.50 19.95
CA GLN A 374 23.73 -1.85 18.56
C GLN A 374 25.05 -2.00 17.80
N VAL A 375 25.19 -3.10 17.05
CA VAL A 375 26.37 -3.36 16.23
C VAL A 375 26.45 -2.30 15.13
N PRO A 376 27.57 -1.55 15.03
CA PRO A 376 27.68 -0.44 14.09
C PRO A 376 27.63 -0.88 12.62
N GLN A 377 27.25 0.05 11.73
CA GLN A 377 27.37 -0.17 10.30
C GLN A 377 28.84 -0.46 9.91
N GLY A 378 29.04 -1.43 8.99
CA GLY A 378 30.37 -1.86 8.55
C GLY A 378 30.98 -2.97 9.40
N HIS A 379 30.38 -3.30 10.55
CA HIS A 379 30.77 -4.45 11.36
C HIS A 379 29.96 -5.70 10.95
N LYS A 380 30.50 -6.89 11.27
CA LYS A 380 29.78 -8.15 11.05
C LYS A 380 28.53 -8.20 11.93
N GLY A 381 27.37 -8.45 11.34
CA GLY A 381 26.09 -8.42 12.06
C GLY A 381 25.58 -7.02 12.37
N ALA A 382 26.00 -6.00 11.61
CA ALA A 382 25.52 -4.63 11.70
C ALA A 382 24.00 -4.55 11.91
N GLY A 383 23.57 -3.77 12.90
CA GLY A 383 22.17 -3.60 13.28
C GLY A 383 21.69 -4.51 14.41
N ALA A 384 22.34 -5.65 14.69
CA ALA A 384 22.01 -6.52 15.81
C ALA A 384 22.25 -5.83 17.17
N PHE A 385 21.58 -6.28 18.23
CA PHE A 385 21.70 -5.74 19.59
C PHE A 385 22.49 -6.66 20.51
N GLY A 386 23.53 -6.14 21.17
CA GLY A 386 24.25 -6.85 22.23
C GLY A 386 23.41 -7.13 23.49
N GLY A 387 24.02 -7.76 24.49
CA GLY A 387 23.33 -8.27 25.67
C GLY A 387 22.72 -7.19 26.56
N GLY A 388 23.55 -6.40 27.24
CA GLY A 388 23.05 -5.36 28.12
C GLY A 388 24.09 -4.84 29.09
N VAL A 389 23.66 -4.52 30.30
CA VAL A 389 24.53 -3.93 31.33
C VAL A 389 24.34 -4.60 32.69
N CYS A 390 25.38 -4.53 33.52
CA CYS A 390 25.39 -5.10 34.86
C CYS A 390 26.12 -4.18 35.85
N ASN A 391 25.49 -3.90 36.99
CA ASN A 391 26.02 -3.04 38.05
C ASN A 391 26.92 -3.80 39.04
N ASP A 392 26.63 -5.08 39.26
CA ASP A 392 27.29 -5.93 40.25
C ASP A 392 27.45 -7.35 39.69
N TYR A 393 28.67 -7.89 39.72
CA TYR A 393 29.00 -9.21 39.15
C TYR A 393 29.14 -10.26 40.26
N PRO A 394 29.12 -11.57 39.96
CA PRO A 394 29.30 -12.62 40.96
C PRO A 394 30.57 -12.44 41.81
N ASP A 395 30.48 -12.74 43.10
CA ASP A 395 31.52 -12.43 44.08
C ASP A 395 32.81 -13.25 43.93
N ASP A 396 32.73 -14.45 43.34
CA ASP A 396 33.90 -15.30 43.03
C ASP A 396 34.61 -14.93 41.71
N ASP A 397 34.18 -13.86 41.05
CA ASP A 397 34.66 -13.46 39.74
C ASP A 397 35.87 -12.51 39.79
N VAL A 398 36.94 -12.92 40.50
CA VAL A 398 38.12 -12.07 40.81
C VAL A 398 38.96 -11.73 39.57
N GLN A 399 38.93 -12.56 38.51
CA GLN A 399 39.58 -12.28 37.22
C GLN A 399 38.83 -11.25 36.37
N TYR A 400 37.62 -10.88 36.75
CA TYR A 400 36.60 -10.32 35.86
C TYR A 400 35.82 -9.19 36.54
N THR A 401 36.51 -8.39 37.35
CA THR A 401 36.10 -7.01 37.65
C THR A 401 35.97 -6.12 36.39
N HIS A 402 36.01 -6.71 35.19
CA HIS A 402 35.96 -6.16 33.84
C HIS A 402 36.42 -4.70 33.78
N PRO A 403 37.64 -4.38 34.22
CA PRO A 403 38.11 -3.00 34.27
C PRO A 403 38.09 -2.35 32.87
N ASN A 404 38.13 -3.17 31.81
CA ASN A 404 38.13 -2.74 30.42
C ASN A 404 36.78 -2.95 29.70
N ALA A 405 35.72 -3.44 30.37
CA ALA A 405 34.43 -3.52 29.71
C ALA A 405 33.93 -2.12 29.34
N PRO A 406 33.38 -1.92 28.13
CA PRO A 406 32.72 -0.69 27.75
C PRO A 406 31.68 -0.30 28.80
N THR A 407 31.55 1.00 29.05
CA THR A 407 30.61 1.51 30.03
C THR A 407 29.51 2.31 29.35
N PHE A 408 28.28 2.09 29.80
CA PHE A 408 27.09 2.82 29.41
C PHE A 408 26.85 3.97 30.39
N THR A 409 26.56 5.15 29.87
CA THR A 409 26.12 6.31 30.67
C THR A 409 24.85 6.85 30.04
N ALA A 410 23.77 6.91 30.82
CA ALA A 410 22.52 7.48 30.35
C ALA A 410 22.50 9.00 30.57
N SER A 411 21.85 9.75 29.67
CA SER A 411 21.66 11.20 29.83
C SER A 411 20.76 11.56 31.03
N THR A 412 20.01 10.58 31.54
CA THR A 412 19.08 10.70 32.68
C THR A 412 19.76 10.58 34.03
N TYR A 413 21.06 10.27 34.07
CA TYR A 413 21.85 10.13 35.29
C TYR A 413 22.17 11.50 35.88
N THR A 414 21.30 11.97 36.78
CA THR A 414 21.37 13.30 37.40
C THR A 414 21.66 13.29 38.88
N ASP A 415 21.66 12.12 39.53
CA ASP A 415 21.66 11.98 40.98
C ASP A 415 22.97 11.37 41.53
N GLY A 416 24.03 11.36 40.72
CA GLY A 416 25.33 10.81 41.10
C GLY A 416 25.51 9.32 40.76
N GLN A 417 24.68 8.79 39.84
CA GLN A 417 24.99 7.55 39.14
C GLN A 417 26.32 7.70 38.36
N LEU A 418 27.08 6.61 38.28
CA LEU A 418 28.30 6.49 37.49
C LEU A 418 28.07 5.57 36.28
N PRO A 419 28.99 5.52 35.31
CA PRO A 419 28.88 4.61 34.16
C PRO A 419 28.76 3.15 34.60
N ILE A 420 27.81 2.41 34.02
CA ILE A 420 27.55 0.99 34.30
C ILE A 420 28.18 0.11 33.22
N LYS A 421 28.65 -1.10 33.56
CA LYS A 421 29.42 -1.95 32.64
C LYS A 421 28.52 -2.72 31.67
N TYR A 422 28.96 -2.83 30.43
CA TYR A 422 28.39 -3.75 29.44
C TYR A 422 28.65 -5.21 29.81
N THR A 423 27.74 -6.10 29.43
CA THR A 423 27.92 -7.56 29.43
C THR A 423 27.22 -8.18 28.21
N HIS A 424 27.85 -9.19 27.62
CA HIS A 424 27.27 -10.00 26.54
C HIS A 424 26.09 -10.83 27.01
N HIS A 425 26.12 -11.31 28.25
CA HIS A 425 25.16 -12.26 28.79
C HIS A 425 24.67 -11.81 30.18
N PRO A 426 23.77 -10.82 30.25
CA PRO A 426 23.12 -10.45 31.50
C PRO A 426 22.42 -11.66 32.14
N VAL A 427 22.66 -11.88 33.43
CA VAL A 427 22.03 -12.92 34.27
C VAL A 427 22.43 -14.36 34.00
N TYR A 428 22.27 -14.92 32.81
CA TYR A 428 22.47 -16.37 32.56
C TYR A 428 23.57 -16.67 31.55
N TRP A 429 24.39 -17.69 31.85
CA TRP A 429 25.61 -18.08 31.13
C TRP A 429 25.57 -19.53 30.60
N ASP A 430 24.50 -20.29 30.90
CA ASP A 430 24.23 -21.64 30.37
C ASP A 430 22.74 -21.77 29.92
N PRO A 431 22.44 -21.47 28.64
CA PRO A 431 23.34 -20.84 27.68
C PRO A 431 23.51 -19.35 28.00
N GLY A 432 24.46 -18.68 27.32
CA GLY A 432 24.58 -17.23 27.38
C GLY A 432 23.26 -16.55 27.00
N SER A 433 22.72 -15.69 27.86
CA SER A 433 21.34 -15.18 27.74
C SER A 433 21.04 -14.51 26.39
N ASN A 434 22.02 -13.87 25.76
CA ASN A 434 21.89 -13.17 24.48
C ASN A 434 22.43 -13.98 23.28
N THR A 435 22.60 -15.30 23.40
CA THR A 435 22.87 -16.18 22.26
C THR A 435 21.58 -16.54 21.52
N TRP A 436 20.43 -16.44 22.17
CA TRP A 436 19.12 -16.65 21.54
C TRP A 436 18.68 -15.41 20.74
N CYS A 437 18.38 -15.59 19.46
CA CYS A 437 17.95 -14.50 18.58
C CYS A 437 16.55 -13.96 18.93
N GLY A 438 15.76 -14.66 19.74
CA GLY A 438 14.42 -14.21 20.15
C GLY A 438 14.39 -12.83 20.81
N TRP A 439 15.44 -12.47 21.55
CA TRP A 439 15.57 -11.14 22.15
C TRP A 439 15.67 -10.01 21.12
N GLN A 440 16.24 -10.29 19.94
CA GLN A 440 16.31 -9.32 18.84
C GLN A 440 14.92 -8.99 18.35
N TYR A 441 14.09 -10.01 18.17
CA TYR A 441 12.74 -9.86 17.64
C TYR A 441 11.78 -9.26 18.67
N TRP A 442 11.80 -9.72 19.93
CA TRP A 442 10.91 -9.17 20.96
C TRP A 442 11.19 -7.71 21.28
N PHE A 443 12.45 -7.30 21.41
CA PHE A 443 12.78 -5.89 21.61
C PHE A 443 12.35 -5.04 20.40
N SER A 444 12.69 -5.48 19.19
CA SER A 444 12.39 -4.75 17.95
C SER A 444 10.90 -4.66 17.66
N GLU A 445 10.12 -5.67 18.07
CA GLU A 445 8.67 -5.71 17.93
C GLU A 445 8.01 -4.61 18.76
N ARG A 446 8.46 -4.45 20.02
CA ARG A 446 8.03 -3.36 20.91
C ARG A 446 8.46 -1.99 20.37
N LEU A 447 9.69 -1.91 19.85
CA LEU A 447 10.25 -0.69 19.26
C LEU A 447 9.50 -0.28 17.98
N ALA A 448 9.13 -1.23 17.12
CA ALA A 448 8.38 -0.99 15.90
C ALA A 448 6.96 -0.47 16.18
N GLN A 449 6.27 -1.05 17.17
CA GLN A 449 4.99 -0.50 17.59
C GLN A 449 5.14 0.90 18.18
N PHE A 450 6.15 1.14 19.02
CA PHE A 450 6.41 2.48 19.53
C PHE A 450 6.71 3.49 18.39
N TYR A 451 7.49 3.07 17.39
CA TYR A 451 7.78 3.86 16.20
C TYR A 451 6.50 4.26 15.46
N TYR A 452 5.61 3.31 15.20
CA TYR A 452 4.32 3.58 14.57
C TYR A 452 3.42 4.46 15.45
N LEU A 453 3.30 4.16 16.74
CA LEU A 453 2.26 4.75 17.60
C LEU A 453 2.58 6.17 18.05
N GLN A 454 3.85 6.56 18.14
CA GLN A 454 4.21 7.90 18.57
C GLN A 454 3.69 9.00 17.61
N PRO A 455 3.45 10.23 18.11
CA PRO A 455 3.12 11.38 17.26
C PRO A 455 4.28 11.77 16.33
N THR A 456 3.97 12.35 15.16
CA THR A 456 4.98 12.82 14.18
C THR A 456 5.92 13.91 14.74
N ASN A 457 5.50 14.61 15.79
CA ASN A 457 6.33 15.61 16.50
C ASN A 457 7.01 15.06 17.77
N SER A 458 7.04 13.74 17.95
CA SER A 458 7.72 13.10 19.08
C SER A 458 9.22 13.41 19.06
N THR A 459 9.78 13.79 20.21
CA THR A 459 11.23 14.00 20.37
C THR A 459 12.03 12.70 20.35
N TYR A 460 11.36 11.55 20.42
CA TYR A 460 11.97 10.22 20.33
C TYR A 460 11.97 9.65 18.90
N LEU A 461 11.30 10.32 17.96
CA LEU A 461 11.01 9.76 16.63
C LEU A 461 12.27 9.44 15.83
N SER A 462 13.21 10.38 15.77
CA SER A 462 14.48 10.19 15.06
C SER A 462 15.28 9.03 15.65
N ASP A 463 15.39 8.99 16.98
CA ASP A 463 16.15 7.95 17.68
C ASP A 463 15.54 6.56 17.47
N THR A 464 14.22 6.46 17.64
CA THR A 464 13.49 5.22 17.44
C THR A 464 13.64 4.73 16.00
N TYR A 465 13.50 5.64 15.04
CA TYR A 465 13.61 5.32 13.62
C TYR A 465 15.00 4.81 13.24
N GLU A 466 16.05 5.51 13.66
CA GLU A 466 17.44 5.15 13.35
C GLU A 466 17.81 3.78 13.93
N ILE A 467 17.48 3.54 15.21
CA ILE A 467 17.74 2.26 15.86
C ILE A 467 17.03 1.11 15.13
N LEU A 468 15.73 1.31 14.82
CA LEU A 468 14.91 0.27 14.21
C LEU A 468 15.27 0.03 12.75
N SER A 469 15.55 1.07 11.97
CA SER A 469 15.96 0.95 10.56
C SER A 469 17.31 0.24 10.43
N ASN A 470 18.29 0.55 11.30
CA ASN A 470 19.54 -0.19 11.35
C ASN A 470 19.31 -1.69 11.61
N TRP A 471 18.46 -2.03 12.58
CA TRP A 471 18.14 -3.43 12.85
C TRP A 471 17.40 -4.10 11.69
N MET A 472 16.38 -3.45 11.13
CA MET A 472 15.54 -4.01 10.07
C MET A 472 16.33 -4.21 8.76
N ASP A 473 17.01 -3.16 8.30
CA ASP A 473 17.58 -3.09 6.96
C ASP A 473 19.00 -3.67 6.87
N LEU A 474 19.75 -3.71 7.98
CA LEU A 474 21.12 -4.23 8.02
C LEU A 474 21.20 -5.64 8.62
N TRP A 475 20.28 -6.02 9.50
CA TRP A 475 20.33 -7.32 10.19
C TRP A 475 19.12 -8.22 9.90
N ALA A 476 17.90 -7.81 10.22
CA ALA A 476 16.75 -8.70 10.24
C ALA A 476 16.36 -9.21 8.84
N VAL A 477 16.20 -8.30 7.87
CA VAL A 477 15.89 -8.67 6.48
C VAL A 477 17.06 -9.44 5.83
N PRO A 478 18.33 -9.01 5.93
CA PRO A 478 19.45 -9.76 5.34
C PRO A 478 19.71 -11.14 5.95
N ASN A 479 19.22 -11.42 7.17
CA ASN A 479 19.39 -12.73 7.80
C ASN A 479 18.15 -13.63 7.72
N PHE A 480 17.00 -13.10 7.27
CA PHE A 480 15.80 -13.90 7.01
C PHE A 480 15.94 -14.65 5.69
N LYS A 481 15.58 -15.94 5.67
CA LYS A 481 15.72 -16.80 4.48
C LYS A 481 14.37 -17.19 3.90
N VAL A 482 14.28 -17.18 2.57
CA VAL A 482 13.11 -17.59 1.80
C VAL A 482 13.55 -18.60 0.74
N LYS A 483 12.80 -19.68 0.57
CA LYS A 483 13.11 -20.74 -0.40
C LYS A 483 12.21 -20.64 -1.62
N ILE A 484 12.82 -20.54 -2.81
CA ILE A 484 12.13 -20.46 -4.10
C ILE A 484 12.83 -21.39 -5.09
N SER A 485 12.07 -22.25 -5.78
CA SER A 485 12.59 -23.19 -6.78
C SER A 485 13.77 -24.04 -6.26
N GLY A 486 13.65 -24.58 -5.05
CA GLY A 486 14.66 -25.39 -4.39
C GLY A 486 15.84 -24.63 -3.78
N ASN A 487 16.00 -23.32 -4.04
CA ASN A 487 17.14 -22.52 -3.59
C ASN A 487 16.77 -21.58 -2.44
N TRP A 488 17.69 -21.41 -1.48
CA TRP A 488 17.55 -20.45 -0.39
C TRP A 488 18.13 -19.09 -0.77
N TYR A 489 17.34 -18.05 -0.57
CA TYR A 489 17.72 -16.65 -0.73
C TYR A 489 17.61 -15.94 0.62
N THR A 490 18.46 -14.96 0.87
CA THR A 490 18.17 -13.98 1.94
C THR A 490 17.11 -13.01 1.45
N ALA A 491 16.24 -12.52 2.33
CA ALA A 491 15.10 -11.71 1.91
C ALA A 491 15.53 -10.41 1.20
N ASP A 492 16.70 -9.86 1.51
CA ASP A 492 17.24 -8.68 0.83
C ASP A 492 17.72 -8.92 -0.62
N GLN A 493 17.75 -10.18 -1.07
CA GLN A 493 18.03 -10.55 -2.46
C GLN A 493 16.75 -10.61 -3.32
N LEU A 494 15.58 -10.48 -2.70
CA LEU A 494 14.29 -10.64 -3.36
C LEU A 494 13.66 -9.28 -3.71
N THR A 495 12.86 -9.28 -4.77
CA THR A 495 12.04 -8.13 -5.17
C THR A 495 10.62 -8.25 -4.62
N VAL A 496 9.84 -7.15 -4.73
CA VAL A 496 8.40 -7.19 -4.41
C VAL A 496 7.65 -8.22 -5.24
N ASP A 497 8.00 -8.36 -6.52
CA ASP A 497 7.32 -9.30 -7.42
C ASP A 497 7.61 -10.76 -7.03
N ASP A 498 8.84 -11.06 -6.58
CA ASP A 498 9.20 -12.40 -6.06
C ASP A 498 8.39 -12.77 -4.81
N LEU A 499 8.08 -11.79 -3.96
CA LEU A 499 7.36 -11.98 -2.70
C LEU A 499 5.83 -11.93 -2.86
N ARG A 500 5.33 -11.35 -3.96
CA ARG A 500 3.89 -11.15 -4.20
C ARG A 500 3.17 -12.47 -4.48
N ASP A 501 3.78 -13.34 -5.29
CA ASP A 501 3.23 -14.67 -5.56
C ASP A 501 3.74 -15.69 -4.52
N THR A 502 2.98 -15.84 -3.44
CA THR A 502 3.32 -16.76 -2.36
C THR A 502 3.20 -18.24 -2.77
N SER A 503 2.65 -18.56 -3.95
CA SER A 503 2.53 -19.95 -4.41
C SER A 503 3.87 -20.56 -4.81
N VAL A 504 4.83 -19.73 -5.22
CA VAL A 504 6.20 -20.14 -5.60
C VAL A 504 7.15 -20.26 -4.40
N ILE A 505 6.73 -19.76 -3.23
CA ILE A 505 7.51 -19.83 -2.01
C ILE A 505 7.30 -21.19 -1.34
N GLU A 506 8.41 -21.92 -1.20
CA GLU A 506 8.42 -23.28 -0.70
C GLU A 506 8.54 -23.34 0.82
N ASP A 507 9.39 -22.49 1.40
CA ASP A 507 9.74 -22.51 2.81
C ASP A 507 10.35 -21.17 3.26
N VAL A 508 10.38 -20.92 4.57
CA VAL A 508 11.00 -19.74 5.18
C VAL A 508 11.80 -20.12 6.42
N ASN A 509 12.84 -19.36 6.75
CA ASN A 509 13.72 -19.66 7.88
C ASN A 509 14.17 -18.38 8.60
N ILE A 510 14.02 -18.37 9.92
CA ILE A 510 14.40 -17.25 10.79
C ILE A 510 15.68 -17.59 11.58
N PRO A 511 16.60 -16.64 11.80
CA PRO A 511 17.67 -16.79 12.79
C PRO A 511 17.14 -17.18 14.17
N VAL A 512 17.68 -18.24 14.77
CA VAL A 512 17.30 -18.71 16.11
C VAL A 512 18.42 -18.58 17.14
N SER A 513 19.69 -18.57 16.71
CA SER A 513 20.84 -18.41 17.60
C SER A 513 22.03 -17.67 16.98
N PHE A 514 22.88 -17.12 17.84
CA PHE A 514 24.18 -16.52 17.51
C PHE A 514 25.34 -17.44 17.88
N ALA A 515 26.44 -17.41 17.11
CA ALA A 515 27.59 -18.29 17.29
C ALA A 515 28.55 -17.81 18.39
N LYS A 516 28.84 -16.50 18.43
CA LYS A 516 29.63 -15.74 19.43
C LYS A 516 29.55 -14.23 19.13
N TRP A 517 29.79 -13.38 20.13
CA TRP A 517 29.80 -11.90 20.02
C TRP A 517 31.20 -11.29 19.81
N ASP A 518 32.22 -12.15 19.60
CA ASP A 518 33.64 -11.81 19.50
C ASP A 518 34.23 -12.29 18.16
N TRP A 519 35.18 -11.53 17.60
CA TRP A 519 35.76 -11.83 16.28
C TRP A 519 36.41 -13.22 16.18
N LEU A 520 36.03 -13.91 15.11
CA LEU A 520 36.83 -14.94 14.46
C LEU A 520 38.20 -14.35 14.09
N ASN A 521 39.25 -14.78 14.78
CA ASN A 521 40.53 -14.93 14.08
C ASN A 521 40.33 -16.08 13.09
N PRO A 522 40.37 -15.86 11.76
CA PRO A 522 40.18 -16.93 10.79
C PRO A 522 41.22 -18.07 10.94
N ASP A 523 42.29 -17.83 11.69
CA ASP A 523 43.41 -18.76 11.91
C ASP A 523 43.40 -19.48 13.28
N ASP A 524 42.35 -19.33 14.12
CA ASP A 524 42.26 -20.04 15.42
C ASP A 524 41.23 -21.20 15.40
N PRO A 525 41.66 -22.43 15.05
CA PRO A 525 40.80 -23.62 15.01
C PRO A 525 40.38 -24.14 16.39
N GLN A 526 40.85 -23.56 17.50
CA GLN A 526 40.47 -23.98 18.86
C GLN A 526 39.34 -23.14 19.48
N LYS A 527 38.85 -22.09 18.80
CA LYS A 527 37.79 -21.20 19.32
C LYS A 527 36.47 -21.25 18.55
N SER A 528 36.39 -22.12 17.54
CA SER A 528 35.20 -22.35 16.70
C SER A 528 34.10 -23.18 17.37
N GLU A 529 34.19 -23.47 18.68
CA GLU A 529 33.11 -24.20 19.35
C GLU A 529 31.86 -23.32 19.47
N PRO A 530 30.69 -23.81 19.02
CA PRO A 530 29.44 -23.06 19.05
C PRO A 530 29.02 -22.74 20.48
N LEU A 531 28.49 -21.53 20.72
CA LEU A 531 27.65 -21.33 21.89
C LEU A 531 26.30 -21.98 21.60
N ASP A 532 25.98 -23.00 22.37
CA ASP A 532 24.80 -23.82 22.16
C ASP A 532 23.50 -22.99 22.24
N ALA A 533 22.64 -23.15 21.24
CA ALA A 533 21.26 -22.68 21.32
C ALA A 533 20.48 -23.53 22.36
N PRO A 534 19.34 -23.04 22.90
CA PRO A 534 18.49 -23.82 23.80
C PRO A 534 18.02 -25.21 23.29
N GLY A 535 18.26 -25.56 22.01
CA GLY A 535 18.00 -26.88 21.42
C GLY A 535 19.22 -27.65 20.89
N GLU A 536 20.39 -27.01 20.83
CA GLU A 536 21.61 -27.56 20.18
C GLU A 536 22.73 -27.91 21.19
N MET A 537 22.43 -27.90 22.50
CA MET A 537 23.42 -28.17 23.55
C MET A 537 24.07 -29.54 23.45
N GLN A 538 25.23 -29.59 22.80
CA GLN A 538 26.17 -30.70 22.86
C GLN A 538 27.47 -30.33 23.59
N SER A 539 27.76 -29.04 23.79
CA SER A 539 29.00 -28.60 24.43
C SER A 539 28.88 -28.54 25.96
N THR A 540 29.97 -28.86 26.67
CA THR A 540 30.12 -28.66 28.12
C THR A 540 30.62 -27.25 28.47
N THR A 541 30.78 -26.37 27.47
CA THR A 541 31.47 -25.08 27.62
C THR A 541 30.52 -23.98 28.07
N ARG A 542 30.40 -23.83 29.40
CA ARG A 542 29.76 -22.69 30.05
C ARG A 542 30.49 -21.39 29.74
N TRP A 543 29.79 -20.28 29.55
CA TRP A 543 30.45 -18.98 29.43
C TRP A 543 31.18 -18.65 30.75
N GLN A 544 32.44 -18.23 30.65
CA GLN A 544 33.33 -18.10 31.81
C GLN A 544 33.53 -16.65 32.28
N GLY A 545 32.96 -15.65 31.60
CA GLY A 545 33.21 -14.24 31.86
C GLY A 545 33.45 -13.41 30.59
N TRP A 546 33.56 -12.08 30.74
CA TRP A 546 33.89 -11.13 29.67
C TRP A 546 35.07 -11.57 28.78
N GLU A 547 34.88 -11.44 27.48
CA GLU A 547 35.83 -11.95 26.48
C GLU A 547 36.75 -10.86 25.89
N GLY A 548 36.53 -9.59 26.23
CA GLY A 548 37.42 -8.47 25.84
C GLY A 548 36.87 -7.55 24.75
N ILE A 549 35.80 -7.93 24.05
CA ILE A 549 35.22 -7.19 22.92
C ILE A 549 33.81 -6.70 23.26
N GLY A 550 33.47 -5.46 22.90
CA GLY A 550 32.13 -4.92 23.04
C GLY A 550 31.97 -3.54 22.41
N PRO A 551 30.88 -2.81 22.72
CA PRO A 551 30.61 -1.50 22.13
C PRO A 551 31.81 -0.55 22.08
N GLY A 552 32.08 0.00 20.90
CA GLY A 552 33.23 0.88 20.64
C GLY A 552 34.51 0.17 20.17
N ASP A 553 34.58 -1.17 20.24
CA ASP A 553 35.65 -1.96 19.65
C ASP A 553 35.41 -2.18 18.13
N PRO A 554 36.41 -2.01 17.25
CA PRO A 554 36.29 -2.30 15.81
C PRO A 554 35.88 -3.74 15.49
N ASN A 555 36.09 -4.67 16.41
CA ASN A 555 35.75 -6.08 16.28
C ASN A 555 34.41 -6.44 16.95
N TYR A 556 33.67 -5.47 17.48
CA TYR A 556 32.35 -5.76 18.03
C TYR A 556 31.37 -6.16 16.92
N GLY A 557 30.76 -7.34 17.02
CA GLY A 557 29.89 -7.87 15.97
C GLY A 557 29.00 -9.01 16.44
N ALA A 558 28.14 -9.47 15.54
CA ALA A 558 27.25 -10.60 15.75
C ALA A 558 27.25 -11.53 14.53
N GLU A 559 27.14 -12.84 14.76
CA GLU A 559 27.06 -13.85 13.70
C GLU A 559 25.96 -14.85 13.99
N VAL A 560 25.01 -15.00 13.06
CA VAL A 560 23.96 -16.00 13.14
C VAL A 560 24.58 -17.39 13.00
N HIS A 561 24.28 -18.26 13.96
CA HIS A 561 24.73 -19.65 13.97
C HIS A 561 23.74 -20.57 13.27
N ALA A 562 22.48 -20.52 13.70
CA ALA A 562 21.44 -21.42 13.23
C ALA A 562 20.18 -20.66 12.77
N TRP A 563 19.49 -21.30 11.83
CA TRP A 563 18.18 -20.88 11.31
C TRP A 563 17.18 -22.00 11.56
N GLY A 564 15.92 -21.63 11.79
CA GLY A 564 14.84 -22.59 11.93
C GLY A 564 13.47 -21.96 11.77
N HIS A 565 12.45 -22.64 12.29
CA HIS A 565 11.04 -22.31 12.12
C HIS A 565 10.35 -21.93 13.44
N ASP A 566 11.07 -21.27 14.35
CA ASP A 566 10.48 -20.85 15.64
C ASP A 566 9.28 -19.93 15.39
N VAL A 567 8.09 -20.48 15.66
CA VAL A 567 6.80 -19.86 15.34
C VAL A 567 6.59 -18.55 16.09
N GLY A 568 7.09 -18.46 17.33
CA GLY A 568 6.98 -17.26 18.14
C GLY A 568 7.85 -16.12 17.62
N LEU A 569 9.09 -16.45 17.23
CA LEU A 569 10.03 -15.51 16.61
C LEU A 569 9.50 -15.01 15.27
N ILE A 570 8.95 -15.91 14.45
CA ILE A 570 8.31 -15.54 13.19
C ILE A 570 7.13 -14.61 13.43
N GLY A 571 6.26 -14.93 14.39
CA GLY A 571 5.15 -14.05 14.76
C GLY A 571 5.63 -12.67 15.21
N ALA A 572 6.73 -12.58 15.98
CA ALA A 572 7.31 -11.30 16.37
C ALA A 572 7.90 -10.54 15.16
N PHE A 573 8.62 -11.20 14.27
CA PHE A 573 9.21 -10.58 13.09
C PHE A 573 8.15 -10.04 12.12
N VAL A 574 7.07 -10.78 11.87
CA VAL A 574 5.95 -10.31 11.06
C VAL A 574 5.35 -9.03 11.65
N LYS A 575 5.16 -8.97 12.97
CA LYS A 575 4.72 -7.73 13.64
C LYS A 575 5.73 -6.59 13.46
N CYS A 576 7.04 -6.86 13.53
CA CYS A 576 8.05 -5.85 13.21
C CYS A 576 7.91 -5.31 11.78
N LEU A 577 7.72 -6.18 10.79
CA LEU A 577 7.56 -5.79 9.37
C LEU A 577 6.34 -4.89 9.17
N ILE A 578 5.19 -5.30 9.73
CA ILE A 578 3.94 -4.53 9.70
C ILE A 578 4.17 -3.16 10.33
N PHE A 579 4.60 -3.09 11.59
CA PHE A 579 4.69 -1.81 12.29
C PHE A 579 5.83 -0.91 11.79
N TYR A 580 6.91 -1.48 11.26
CA TYR A 580 7.93 -0.71 10.57
C TYR A 580 7.36 -0.05 9.32
N ARG A 581 6.67 -0.80 8.44
CA ARG A 581 5.97 -0.25 7.27
C ARG A 581 4.98 0.84 7.65
N GLN A 582 4.10 0.56 8.60
CA GLN A 582 3.08 1.52 9.05
C GLN A 582 3.73 2.80 9.62
N GLY A 583 4.85 2.68 10.32
CA GLY A 583 5.64 3.82 10.79
C GLY A 583 6.27 4.62 9.64
N LEU A 584 6.84 3.95 8.62
CA LEU A 584 7.40 4.62 7.43
C LEU A 584 6.34 5.46 6.74
N LEU A 585 5.16 4.88 6.51
CA LEU A 585 4.03 5.55 5.86
C LEU A 585 3.52 6.74 6.69
N LYS A 586 3.30 6.53 7.99
CA LYS A 586 2.77 7.57 8.89
C LYS A 586 3.71 8.77 9.02
N HIS A 587 5.02 8.53 9.08
CA HIS A 587 6.02 9.57 9.33
C HIS A 587 6.72 10.06 8.06
N ASN A 588 6.39 9.50 6.90
CA ASN A 588 7.02 9.80 5.61
C ASN A 588 8.55 9.64 5.65
N HIS A 589 9.02 8.56 6.28
CA HIS A 589 10.43 8.20 6.35
C HIS A 589 10.81 7.24 5.21
N THR A 590 12.06 7.26 4.78
CA THR A 590 12.58 6.41 3.68
C THR A 590 13.49 5.30 4.19
N ALA A 591 13.17 4.05 3.90
CA ALA A 591 13.97 2.88 4.26
C ALA A 591 14.82 2.35 3.10
N ARG A 592 15.61 1.29 3.34
CA ARG A 592 16.37 0.57 2.29
C ARG A 592 15.44 -0.05 1.23
N PHE A 593 14.28 -0.55 1.64
CA PHE A 593 13.28 -1.15 0.75
C PHE A 593 12.02 -0.30 0.72
N GLU A 594 11.25 -0.40 -0.38
CA GLU A 594 9.97 0.29 -0.47
C GLU A 594 8.93 -0.33 0.49
N PRO A 595 7.95 0.45 1.00
CA PRO A 595 6.96 -0.03 1.96
C PRO A 595 6.27 -1.35 1.56
N GLU A 596 6.01 -1.56 0.27
CA GLU A 596 5.39 -2.79 -0.24
C GLU A 596 6.24 -4.04 -0.01
N PHE A 597 7.56 -3.93 -0.03
CA PHE A 597 8.46 -5.05 0.26
C PHE A 597 8.16 -5.67 1.63
N TYR A 598 8.01 -4.84 2.67
CA TYR A 598 7.75 -5.33 4.02
C TYR A 598 6.35 -5.97 4.15
N LYS A 599 5.35 -5.44 3.43
CA LYS A 599 4.00 -6.04 3.36
C LYS A 599 4.06 -7.43 2.74
N TYR A 600 4.66 -7.57 1.56
CA TYR A 600 4.70 -8.86 0.87
C TYR A 600 5.65 -9.87 1.53
N LEU A 601 6.73 -9.42 2.19
CA LEU A 601 7.54 -10.30 3.03
C LEU A 601 6.72 -10.84 4.21
N ALA A 602 5.98 -9.99 4.92
CA ALA A 602 5.09 -10.43 6.00
C ALA A 602 4.04 -11.43 5.49
N LYS A 603 3.44 -11.15 4.33
CA LYS A 603 2.48 -12.03 3.65
C LYS A 603 3.07 -13.41 3.35
N ALA A 604 4.23 -13.41 2.69
CA ALA A 604 4.97 -14.61 2.30
C ALA A 604 5.28 -15.50 3.51
N ILE A 605 5.71 -14.88 4.61
CA ILE A 605 6.01 -15.59 5.85
C ILE A 605 4.74 -16.23 6.43
N LEU A 606 3.66 -15.45 6.60
CA LEU A 606 2.41 -15.95 7.17
C LEU A 606 1.80 -17.07 6.32
N ASP A 607 1.79 -16.92 5.00
CA ASP A 607 1.24 -17.94 4.08
C ASP A 607 2.07 -19.21 4.07
N THR A 608 3.40 -19.09 4.03
CA THR A 608 4.29 -20.25 4.02
C THR A 608 4.20 -21.00 5.34
N MET A 609 4.19 -20.29 6.46
CA MET A 609 4.04 -20.90 7.78
C MET A 609 2.69 -21.60 7.95
N TRP A 610 1.61 -20.96 7.49
CA TRP A 610 0.27 -21.56 7.55
C TRP A 610 0.15 -22.80 6.65
N LYS A 611 0.75 -22.76 5.45
CA LYS A 611 0.75 -23.87 4.49
C LYS A 611 1.53 -25.08 5.01
N ASN A 612 2.72 -24.85 5.58
CA ASN A 612 3.67 -25.93 5.87
C ASN A 612 3.61 -26.45 7.32
N PHE A 613 3.22 -25.60 8.27
CA PHE A 613 3.37 -25.89 9.71
C PHE A 613 2.07 -25.78 10.51
N LYS A 614 0.93 -25.58 9.85
CA LYS A 614 -0.37 -25.73 10.50
C LYS A 614 -0.58 -27.20 10.89
N THR A 615 -1.02 -27.43 12.12
CA THR A 615 -1.40 -28.73 12.65
C THR A 615 -2.90 -28.74 12.98
N ASP A 616 -3.45 -29.90 13.35
CA ASP A 616 -4.83 -29.99 13.86
C ASP A 616 -5.02 -29.25 15.20
N ILE A 617 -3.92 -28.95 15.89
CA ILE A 617 -3.91 -28.33 17.22
C ILE A 617 -3.70 -26.81 17.11
N GLY A 618 -2.93 -26.35 16.13
CA GLY A 618 -2.48 -24.96 16.02
C GLY A 618 -1.45 -24.79 14.91
N ILE A 619 -0.32 -24.16 15.22
CA ILE A 619 0.81 -24.01 14.30
C ILE A 619 2.11 -24.40 15.00
N SER A 620 2.88 -25.32 14.43
CA SER A 620 4.10 -25.84 15.03
C SER A 620 5.02 -26.45 13.97
N ALA A 621 6.32 -26.24 14.14
CA ALA A 621 7.35 -26.88 13.33
C ALA A 621 8.11 -27.90 14.17
N PRO A 622 8.58 -29.01 13.57
CA PRO A 622 9.49 -29.93 14.24
C PRO A 622 10.78 -29.23 14.67
N GLU A 623 11.20 -29.46 15.92
CA GLU A 623 12.45 -28.98 16.48
C GLU A 623 13.23 -30.14 17.11
N VAL A 624 14.54 -30.20 16.85
CA VAL A 624 15.43 -31.19 17.45
C VAL A 624 15.95 -30.64 18.78
N ARG A 625 15.79 -31.43 19.85
CA ARG A 625 16.15 -31.09 21.23
C ARG A 625 17.33 -31.91 21.71
N THR A 626 18.47 -31.73 21.07
CA THR A 626 19.70 -32.45 21.44
C THR A 626 20.12 -32.16 22.89
N ASP A 627 19.72 -31.00 23.43
CA ASP A 627 19.87 -30.62 24.83
C ASP A 627 19.20 -31.61 25.81
N TYR A 628 18.24 -32.43 25.36
CA TYR A 628 17.55 -33.40 26.22
C TYR A 628 18.44 -34.58 26.63
N ILE A 629 19.66 -34.67 26.11
CA ILE A 629 20.70 -35.54 26.67
C ILE A 629 20.95 -35.22 28.17
N ARG A 630 20.73 -33.97 28.60
CA ARG A 630 20.87 -33.47 29.98
C ARG A 630 19.88 -34.06 30.98
N PHE A 631 18.83 -34.76 30.53
CA PHE A 631 17.90 -35.45 31.42
C PHE A 631 18.60 -36.47 32.32
N ASN A 632 19.53 -37.24 31.75
CA ASN A 632 20.15 -38.38 32.41
C ASN A 632 21.69 -38.34 32.42
N ASP A 633 22.34 -37.56 31.54
CA ASP A 633 23.80 -37.54 31.47
C ASP A 633 24.42 -36.58 32.50
N THR A 634 24.86 -37.15 33.62
CA THR A 634 25.53 -36.42 34.71
C THR A 634 26.93 -35.93 34.34
N ASN A 635 27.51 -36.32 33.20
CA ASN A 635 28.78 -35.77 32.75
C ASN A 635 28.61 -34.40 32.06
N ILE A 636 27.41 -34.13 31.52
CA ILE A 636 27.09 -32.88 30.83
C ILE A 636 26.54 -31.86 31.84
N SER A 637 25.58 -32.27 32.67
CA SER A 637 25.03 -31.40 33.71
C SER A 637 24.48 -32.18 34.90
N THR A 638 24.57 -31.58 36.09
CA THR A 638 24.02 -32.18 37.32
C THR A 638 23.28 -31.15 38.14
N VAL A 639 22.14 -31.54 38.71
CA VAL A 639 21.47 -30.78 39.76
C VAL A 639 22.27 -30.97 41.05
N TYR A 640 22.98 -29.94 41.49
CA TYR A 640 23.63 -29.95 42.80
C TYR A 640 22.58 -29.78 43.90
N VAL A 641 22.46 -30.72 44.84
CA VAL A 641 21.51 -30.63 45.96
C VAL A 641 22.28 -30.37 47.26
N PRO A 642 22.22 -29.17 47.85
CA PRO A 642 23.01 -28.84 49.04
C PRO A 642 22.60 -29.62 50.29
N GLN A 643 21.32 -29.98 50.42
CA GLN A 643 20.77 -30.71 51.56
C GLN A 643 19.62 -31.62 51.12
N THR A 644 19.49 -32.78 51.77
CA THR A 644 18.37 -33.71 51.51
C THR A 644 17.02 -33.07 51.87
N LYS A 645 16.02 -33.19 50.98
CA LYS A 645 14.65 -32.70 51.17
C LYS A 645 13.62 -33.76 50.77
N GLN A 646 12.39 -33.69 51.29
CA GLN A 646 11.27 -34.39 50.65
C GLN A 646 10.56 -33.44 49.70
N ILE A 647 10.14 -33.97 48.57
CA ILE A 647 9.32 -33.30 47.57
C ILE A 647 8.07 -34.18 47.40
N PRO A 648 6.84 -33.68 47.60
CA PRO A 648 5.66 -34.52 47.82
C PRO A 648 5.43 -35.63 46.78
N ASN A 649 5.46 -35.30 45.49
CA ASN A 649 5.22 -36.27 44.41
C ASN A 649 6.49 -36.92 43.85
N LEU A 650 7.68 -36.55 44.35
CA LEU A 650 8.97 -37.14 43.95
C LEU A 650 9.52 -38.10 45.03
N GLY A 651 9.24 -37.85 46.31
CA GLY A 651 9.84 -38.54 47.45
C GLY A 651 11.08 -37.82 47.97
N THR A 652 12.11 -38.58 48.35
CA THR A 652 13.33 -38.02 48.94
C THR A 652 14.31 -37.55 47.87
N LEU A 653 14.51 -36.23 47.77
CA LEU A 653 15.59 -35.60 47.01
C LEU A 653 16.86 -35.62 47.85
N GLN A 654 17.82 -36.46 47.47
CA GLN A 654 19.03 -36.73 48.24
C GLN A 654 20.14 -35.69 47.98
N GLN A 655 20.94 -35.36 48.99
CA GLN A 655 22.09 -34.45 48.91
C GLN A 655 23.19 -34.91 47.91
N GLY A 656 23.78 -33.96 47.20
CA GLY A 656 24.89 -34.15 46.24
C GLY A 656 24.45 -33.95 44.79
N ASN A 657 25.29 -34.34 43.85
CA ASN A 657 24.97 -34.23 42.42
C ASN A 657 23.92 -35.27 42.01
N ARG A 658 22.89 -34.84 41.30
CA ARG A 658 21.79 -35.68 40.78
C ARG A 658 21.60 -35.47 39.30
N ALA A 659 21.12 -36.49 38.61
CA ALA A 659 20.60 -36.31 37.25
C ALA A 659 19.31 -35.48 37.32
N PHE A 660 19.01 -34.73 36.26
CA PHE A 660 17.79 -33.91 36.22
C PHE A 660 16.53 -34.77 36.42
N SER A 661 16.46 -35.94 35.79
CA SER A 661 15.36 -36.90 35.93
C SER A 661 15.15 -37.43 37.35
N GLU A 662 16.19 -37.46 38.19
CA GLU A 662 16.09 -37.89 39.61
C GLU A 662 15.48 -36.81 40.51
N THR A 663 15.32 -35.59 39.98
CA THR A 663 14.86 -34.42 40.75
C THR A 663 13.47 -33.95 40.36
N ARG A 664 12.79 -34.69 39.47
CA ARG A 664 11.48 -34.37 38.92
C ARG A 664 10.57 -35.60 38.96
N PRO A 665 9.26 -35.44 39.17
CA PRO A 665 8.30 -36.51 38.91
C PRO A 665 8.38 -37.00 37.46
N ASP A 666 7.78 -38.15 37.17
CA ASP A 666 7.69 -38.63 35.80
C ASP A 666 6.86 -37.67 34.93
N TYR A 667 7.34 -37.40 33.72
CA TYR A 667 6.63 -36.61 32.72
C TYR A 667 5.54 -37.41 31.99
N GLY A 668 5.57 -38.75 32.11
CA GLY A 668 4.55 -39.66 31.60
C GLY A 668 4.69 -40.06 30.13
N GLU A 669 5.60 -39.43 29.38
CA GLU A 669 5.88 -39.74 27.97
C GLU A 669 7.37 -40.14 27.82
N PRO A 670 7.79 -40.96 26.85
CA PRO A 670 9.21 -41.24 26.58
C PRO A 670 9.89 -40.13 25.74
N ILE A 671 11.23 -40.04 25.78
CA ILE A 671 11.98 -39.10 24.91
C ILE A 671 12.11 -39.78 23.53
N PRO A 672 11.72 -39.12 22.42
CA PRO A 672 11.94 -39.65 21.08
C PRO A 672 13.42 -39.96 20.84
N PRO A 673 13.77 -41.09 20.19
CA PRO A 673 15.17 -41.48 19.99
C PRO A 673 16.02 -40.49 19.19
N ASP A 674 15.39 -39.70 18.33
CA ASP A 674 16.01 -38.65 17.50
C ASP A 674 15.89 -37.26 18.12
N TYR A 675 15.34 -37.16 19.34
CA TYR A 675 15.07 -35.92 20.05
C TYR A 675 14.18 -34.92 19.29
N THR A 676 13.39 -35.35 18.31
CA THR A 676 12.52 -34.43 17.55
C THR A 676 11.17 -34.28 18.23
N PHE A 677 10.77 -33.03 18.46
CA PHE A 677 9.49 -32.67 19.07
C PHE A 677 8.71 -31.67 18.20
N THR A 678 7.40 -31.61 18.37
CA THR A 678 6.52 -30.63 17.74
C THR A 678 5.70 -29.96 18.83
N TYR A 679 6.21 -28.85 19.35
CA TYR A 679 5.62 -28.17 20.50
C TYR A 679 4.59 -27.11 20.12
N HIS A 680 3.50 -27.07 20.89
CA HIS A 680 2.50 -26.01 20.84
C HIS A 680 2.65 -25.15 22.09
N ARG A 681 3.72 -24.35 22.13
CA ARG A 681 3.91 -23.36 23.20
C ARG A 681 2.83 -22.29 23.09
N THR A 682 2.10 -22.05 24.17
CA THR A 682 0.92 -21.16 24.14
C THR A 682 1.30 -19.73 23.76
N TRP A 683 2.46 -19.25 24.21
CA TRP A 683 2.96 -17.92 23.83
C TRP A 683 3.34 -17.85 22.34
N GLN A 684 3.89 -18.92 21.74
CA GLN A 684 4.19 -18.97 20.30
C GLN A 684 2.89 -18.96 19.47
N GLN A 685 1.89 -19.74 19.90
CA GLN A 685 0.57 -19.73 19.25
C GLN A 685 -0.04 -18.33 19.29
N ALA A 686 -0.04 -17.69 20.46
CA ALA A 686 -0.55 -16.34 20.63
C ALA A 686 0.24 -15.30 19.82
N ALA A 687 1.58 -15.40 19.79
CA ALA A 687 2.43 -14.49 19.04
C ALA A 687 2.17 -14.54 17.53
N PHE A 688 1.94 -15.74 16.98
CA PHE A 688 1.60 -15.94 15.57
C PHE A 688 0.14 -15.53 15.27
N ALA A 689 -0.81 -15.83 16.17
CA ALA A 689 -2.18 -15.34 16.06
C ALA A 689 -2.22 -13.81 16.04
N LEU A 690 -1.52 -13.13 16.97
CA LEU A 690 -1.40 -11.68 16.96
C LEU A 690 -0.81 -11.15 15.65
N ALA A 691 0.13 -11.87 15.03
CA ALA A 691 0.69 -11.48 13.72
C ALA A 691 -0.36 -11.57 12.60
N LEU A 692 -1.15 -12.66 12.55
CA LEU A 692 -2.28 -12.80 11.62
C LEU A 692 -3.32 -11.69 11.83
N GLY A 693 -3.68 -11.41 13.08
CA GLY A 693 -4.64 -10.37 13.42
C GLY A 693 -4.13 -8.98 13.06
N TYR A 694 -2.87 -8.65 13.35
CA TYR A 694 -2.29 -7.37 12.92
C TYR A 694 -2.17 -7.25 11.41
N TYR A 695 -1.83 -8.33 10.70
CA TYR A 695 -1.81 -8.32 9.23
C TYR A 695 -3.21 -8.04 8.69
N SER A 696 -4.24 -8.72 9.23
CA SER A 696 -5.64 -8.44 8.90
C SER A 696 -6.04 -6.98 9.16
N LEU A 697 -5.55 -6.39 10.25
CA LEU A 697 -5.92 -5.04 10.65
C LEU A 697 -5.18 -3.91 9.92
N TYR A 698 -4.01 -4.17 9.32
CA TYR A 698 -3.14 -3.10 8.80
C TYR A 698 -2.62 -3.31 7.38
N GLU A 699 -2.62 -4.55 6.89
CA GLU A 699 -2.07 -4.91 5.58
C GLU A 699 -3.10 -5.55 4.64
N ASP A 700 -4.11 -6.21 5.21
CA ASP A 700 -5.21 -6.93 4.53
C ASP A 700 -6.57 -6.29 4.85
N ARG A 701 -6.60 -4.99 5.15
CA ARG A 701 -7.89 -4.27 5.20
C ARG A 701 -8.36 -4.07 3.77
N ASP A 702 -9.56 -4.54 3.49
CA ASP A 702 -10.28 -4.28 2.25
C ASP A 702 -10.36 -2.77 1.99
N GLU A 703 -9.68 -2.32 0.94
CA GLU A 703 -9.70 -0.93 0.49
C GLU A 703 -10.89 -0.75 -0.45
N THR A 704 -11.53 0.43 -0.44
CA THR A 704 -12.61 0.69 -1.39
C THR A 704 -12.13 0.54 -2.84
N PRO A 705 -12.95 0.04 -3.78
CA PRO A 705 -12.57 -0.15 -5.17
C PRO A 705 -11.97 1.11 -5.79
N LYS A 706 -10.97 0.96 -6.65
CA LYS A 706 -10.38 2.06 -7.41
C LYS A 706 -10.93 2.08 -8.83
N ILE A 707 -11.46 3.23 -9.26
CA ILE A 707 -11.97 3.45 -10.62
C ILE A 707 -11.04 4.42 -11.36
N THR A 708 -10.54 4.02 -12.53
CA THR A 708 -9.74 4.86 -13.44
C THR A 708 -10.43 4.94 -14.80
N LEU A 709 -10.95 6.12 -15.15
CA LEU A 709 -11.54 6.37 -16.47
C LEU A 709 -10.47 6.38 -17.55
N ILE A 710 -10.70 5.65 -18.64
CA ILE A 710 -9.80 5.55 -19.79
C ILE A 710 -10.36 6.33 -20.98
N SER A 711 -11.67 6.20 -21.24
CA SER A 711 -12.38 6.89 -22.33
C SER A 711 -13.85 7.05 -21.96
N PRO A 712 -14.53 8.15 -22.36
CA PRO A 712 -13.98 9.33 -23.04
C PRO A 712 -13.16 10.23 -22.09
N SER A 713 -12.32 11.11 -22.61
CA SER A 713 -11.63 12.11 -21.78
C SER A 713 -12.63 13.11 -21.20
N THR A 714 -12.39 13.60 -19.98
CA THR A 714 -13.28 14.58 -19.33
C THR A 714 -13.47 15.82 -20.23
N SER A 715 -14.72 16.26 -20.43
CA SER A 715 -15.11 17.45 -21.21
C SER A 715 -15.15 17.32 -22.75
N THR A 716 -15.19 16.11 -23.31
CA THR A 716 -15.45 15.92 -24.75
C THR A 716 -16.91 16.08 -25.11
N VAL A 717 -17.16 16.68 -26.29
CA VAL A 717 -18.44 16.56 -27.02
C VAL A 717 -18.48 15.17 -27.65
N LEU A 718 -19.58 14.45 -27.47
CA LEU A 718 -19.77 13.07 -27.92
C LEU A 718 -21.04 12.98 -28.76
N SER A 719 -20.98 12.19 -29.83
CA SER A 719 -22.07 12.00 -30.77
C SER A 719 -22.13 10.54 -31.27
N GLY A 720 -23.32 10.06 -31.59
CA GLY A 720 -23.56 8.70 -32.08
C GLY A 720 -23.08 7.59 -31.14
N GLN A 721 -22.25 6.67 -31.64
CA GLN A 721 -21.75 5.53 -30.86
C GLN A 721 -20.51 5.91 -30.05
N VAL A 722 -20.62 5.83 -28.73
CA VAL A 722 -19.61 6.21 -27.75
C VAL A 722 -19.12 4.97 -27.01
N ASN A 723 -17.82 4.71 -27.05
CA ASN A 723 -17.21 3.63 -26.28
C ASN A 723 -16.67 4.15 -24.92
N ILE A 724 -17.32 3.71 -23.84
CA ILE A 724 -16.96 4.05 -22.45
C ILE A 724 -16.04 2.95 -21.91
N GLN A 725 -14.84 3.35 -21.47
CA GLN A 725 -13.85 2.45 -20.89
C GLN A 725 -13.38 2.93 -19.53
N ALA A 726 -13.33 2.03 -18.55
CA ALA A 726 -12.71 2.27 -17.26
C ALA A 726 -12.02 1.01 -16.74
N SER A 727 -10.89 1.20 -16.06
CA SER A 727 -10.25 0.15 -15.26
C SER A 727 -10.73 0.26 -13.83
N ILE A 728 -11.35 -0.81 -13.34
CA ILE A 728 -11.81 -0.94 -11.96
C ILE A 728 -10.96 -2.02 -11.30
N THR A 729 -10.34 -1.71 -10.17
CA THR A 729 -9.51 -2.65 -9.43
C THR A 729 -9.87 -2.61 -7.95
N ASP A 730 -9.76 -3.74 -7.30
CA ASP A 730 -9.99 -3.93 -5.88
C ASP A 730 -8.85 -4.81 -5.33
N ASP A 731 -8.55 -4.73 -4.04
CA ASP A 731 -7.53 -5.58 -3.42
C ASP A 731 -8.04 -6.99 -3.10
N PHE A 732 -9.37 -7.19 -2.99
CA PHE A 732 -9.99 -8.50 -2.76
C PHE A 732 -10.83 -8.98 -3.94
N SER A 733 -12.04 -8.44 -4.10
CA SER A 733 -12.95 -8.81 -5.17
C SER A 733 -14.08 -7.82 -5.31
N LEU A 734 -14.49 -7.58 -6.56
CA LEU A 734 -15.64 -6.75 -6.88
C LEU A 734 -16.93 -7.58 -6.68
N SER A 735 -17.99 -6.95 -6.18
CA SER A 735 -19.35 -7.53 -6.14
C SER A 735 -20.29 -6.87 -7.13
N LYS A 736 -20.07 -5.60 -7.46
CA LYS A 736 -20.93 -4.85 -8.37
C LYS A 736 -20.19 -3.71 -9.07
N VAL A 737 -20.41 -3.54 -10.37
CA VAL A 737 -20.01 -2.32 -11.11
C VAL A 737 -21.22 -1.80 -11.87
N GLU A 738 -21.57 -0.53 -11.71
CA GLU A 738 -22.67 0.14 -12.38
C GLU A 738 -22.18 1.35 -13.17
N LEU A 739 -22.83 1.63 -14.31
CA LEU A 739 -22.67 2.86 -15.09
C LEU A 739 -24.02 3.56 -15.18
N TRP A 740 -24.03 4.88 -14.97
CA TRP A 740 -25.23 5.72 -14.98
C TRP A 740 -25.01 6.98 -15.82
N ILE A 741 -26.09 7.51 -16.40
CA ILE A 741 -26.18 8.84 -17.01
C ILE A 741 -27.37 9.60 -16.41
N ASP A 742 -27.16 10.79 -15.83
CA ASP A 742 -28.23 11.67 -15.28
C ASP A 742 -29.30 10.97 -14.42
N ASN A 743 -28.87 9.97 -13.63
CA ASN A 743 -29.68 9.09 -12.78
C ASN A 743 -30.39 7.91 -13.46
N GLN A 744 -30.18 7.69 -14.75
CA GLN A 744 -30.57 6.47 -15.46
C GLN A 744 -29.42 5.46 -15.49
N LYS A 745 -29.66 4.20 -15.07
CA LYS A 745 -28.66 3.13 -15.12
C LYS A 745 -28.51 2.64 -16.56
N LEU A 746 -27.29 2.67 -17.09
CA LEU A 746 -26.93 2.17 -18.42
C LEU A 746 -26.45 0.72 -18.37
N PHE A 747 -25.67 0.37 -17.34
CA PHE A 747 -25.01 -0.94 -17.23
C PHE A 747 -24.88 -1.39 -15.77
N GLU A 748 -24.88 -2.70 -15.55
CA GLU A 748 -24.58 -3.36 -14.27
C GLU A 748 -23.87 -4.71 -14.52
N GLU A 749 -22.77 -4.94 -13.82
CA GLU A 749 -22.10 -6.24 -13.69
C GLU A 749 -22.10 -6.67 -12.22
N THR A 750 -22.35 -7.96 -11.97
CA THR A 750 -22.41 -8.56 -10.62
C THR A 750 -21.61 -9.86 -10.50
N SER A 751 -21.00 -10.33 -11.58
CA SER A 751 -20.28 -11.60 -11.66
C SER A 751 -18.79 -11.36 -11.92
N PHE A 752 -17.98 -11.43 -10.87
CA PHE A 752 -16.53 -11.21 -10.95
C PHE A 752 -15.78 -12.51 -10.60
N SER A 753 -14.73 -12.82 -11.36
CA SER A 753 -13.83 -13.97 -11.11
C SER A 753 -12.40 -13.54 -10.73
N THR A 754 -12.15 -12.23 -10.75
CA THR A 754 -10.87 -11.58 -10.48
C THR A 754 -11.10 -10.29 -9.70
N ASN A 755 -10.05 -9.77 -9.06
CA ASN A 755 -10.07 -8.50 -8.33
C ASN A 755 -9.93 -7.25 -9.23
N SER A 756 -9.85 -7.44 -10.55
CA SER A 756 -9.87 -6.37 -11.55
C SER A 756 -10.98 -6.60 -12.56
N TYR A 757 -11.60 -5.51 -13.02
CA TYR A 757 -12.59 -5.50 -14.08
C TYR A 757 -12.33 -4.35 -15.06
N MET A 758 -12.39 -4.66 -16.35
CA MET A 758 -12.33 -3.67 -17.42
C MET A 758 -13.75 -3.41 -17.91
N LEU A 759 -14.33 -2.28 -17.51
CA LEU A 759 -15.58 -1.82 -18.08
C LEU A 759 -15.33 -1.41 -19.52
N VAL A 760 -16.04 -2.04 -20.46
CA VAL A 760 -16.12 -1.64 -21.87
C VAL A 760 -17.60 -1.65 -22.23
N TYR A 761 -18.17 -0.47 -22.51
CA TYR A 761 -19.58 -0.31 -22.82
C TYR A 761 -19.76 0.58 -24.05
N ASP A 762 -20.34 0.03 -25.11
CA ASP A 762 -20.75 0.77 -26.29
C ASP A 762 -22.13 1.37 -26.05
N TRP A 763 -22.19 2.70 -26.07
CA TRP A 763 -23.38 3.47 -25.77
C TRP A 763 -23.79 4.32 -26.98
N ASP A 764 -25.08 4.27 -27.34
CA ASP A 764 -25.65 5.15 -28.35
C ASP A 764 -26.12 6.47 -27.70
N SER A 765 -25.42 7.58 -27.94
CA SER A 765 -25.76 8.89 -27.37
C SER A 765 -27.05 9.49 -27.93
N THR A 766 -27.59 8.95 -29.02
CA THR A 766 -28.92 9.37 -29.54
C THR A 766 -30.08 8.98 -28.62
N SER A 767 -29.80 8.17 -27.59
CA SER A 767 -30.75 7.78 -26.55
C SER A 767 -31.01 8.86 -25.48
N VAL A 768 -30.22 9.94 -25.46
CA VAL A 768 -30.40 11.09 -24.56
C VAL A 768 -30.50 12.38 -25.37
N LEU A 769 -31.06 13.43 -24.77
CA LEU A 769 -31.13 14.75 -25.40
C LEU A 769 -29.75 15.36 -25.55
N ASP A 770 -29.59 16.34 -26.44
CA ASP A 770 -28.35 17.11 -26.51
C ASP A 770 -28.21 18.02 -25.29
N GLY A 771 -26.96 18.30 -24.91
CA GLY A 771 -26.61 19.12 -23.77
C GLY A 771 -25.60 18.48 -22.82
N THR A 772 -25.45 19.04 -21.62
CA THR A 772 -24.50 18.53 -20.63
C THR A 772 -25.13 17.40 -19.80
N HIS A 773 -24.49 16.23 -19.81
CA HIS A 773 -24.85 15.06 -19.03
C HIS A 773 -23.75 14.69 -18.04
N THR A 774 -24.12 14.00 -16.97
CA THR A 774 -23.20 13.45 -15.97
C THR A 774 -23.18 11.94 -16.07
N LEU A 775 -22.02 11.38 -16.44
CA LEU A 775 -21.75 9.97 -16.31
C LEU A 775 -21.23 9.66 -14.91
N LYS A 776 -21.72 8.58 -14.32
CA LYS A 776 -21.30 8.10 -13.01
C LYS A 776 -21.00 6.60 -13.07
N ILE A 777 -19.80 6.23 -12.65
CA ILE A 777 -19.41 4.83 -12.44
C ILE A 777 -19.43 4.58 -10.94
N VAL A 778 -20.11 3.52 -10.52
CA VAL A 778 -20.14 3.04 -9.13
C VAL A 778 -19.55 1.65 -9.10
N ALA A 779 -18.56 1.42 -8.23
CA ALA A 779 -18.01 0.10 -7.98
C ALA A 779 -18.21 -0.25 -6.51
N VAL A 780 -18.62 -1.49 -6.26
CA VAL A 780 -18.85 -2.07 -4.94
C VAL A 780 -18.03 -3.34 -4.83
N ASP A 781 -17.28 -3.50 -3.75
CA ASP A 781 -16.52 -4.72 -3.46
C ASP A 781 -17.38 -5.79 -2.77
N SER A 782 -16.79 -6.97 -2.54
CA SER A 782 -17.39 -8.08 -1.80
C SER A 782 -17.71 -7.77 -0.34
N SER A 783 -17.04 -6.78 0.25
CA SER A 783 -17.28 -6.30 1.61
C SER A 783 -18.26 -5.14 1.65
N THR A 784 -18.97 -4.87 0.55
CA THR A 784 -19.99 -3.83 0.37
C THR A 784 -19.48 -2.38 0.47
N GLN A 785 -18.16 -2.16 0.43
CA GLN A 785 -17.61 -0.80 0.36
C GLN A 785 -17.77 -0.28 -1.08
N THR A 786 -17.92 1.03 -1.23
CA THR A 786 -18.35 1.65 -2.50
C THR A 786 -17.48 2.84 -2.87
N THR A 787 -17.02 2.86 -4.12
CA THR A 787 -16.40 4.03 -4.75
C THR A 787 -17.25 4.50 -5.92
N GLN A 788 -17.31 5.81 -6.12
CA GLN A 788 -17.93 6.39 -7.30
C GLN A 788 -17.06 7.47 -7.92
N VAL A 789 -17.07 7.55 -9.25
CA VAL A 789 -16.45 8.62 -10.04
C VAL A 789 -17.51 9.22 -10.94
N GLU A 790 -17.62 10.54 -10.92
CA GLU A 790 -18.52 11.31 -11.79
C GLU A 790 -17.70 12.17 -12.76
N PHE A 791 -18.15 12.27 -14.00
CA PHE A 791 -17.57 13.14 -15.01
C PHE A 791 -18.64 13.72 -15.92
N ARG A 792 -18.43 14.97 -16.33
CA ARG A 792 -19.33 15.68 -17.24
C ARG A 792 -18.93 15.44 -18.68
N ILE A 793 -19.93 15.17 -19.50
CA ILE A 793 -19.83 15.04 -20.94
C ILE A 793 -20.85 15.98 -21.58
N THR A 794 -20.59 16.41 -22.81
CA THR A 794 -21.59 17.12 -23.62
C THR A 794 -22.01 16.18 -24.73
N ILE A 795 -23.30 15.97 -24.88
CA ILE A 795 -23.88 15.24 -26.00
C ILE A 795 -24.34 16.25 -27.04
N ASP A 796 -23.95 16.00 -28.28
CA ASP A 796 -24.41 16.72 -29.46
C ASP A 796 -24.62 15.71 -30.57
N ASN A 797 -25.86 15.35 -30.86
CA ASN A 797 -26.18 14.39 -31.92
C ASN A 797 -26.53 15.08 -33.25
N ASN A 798 -26.37 16.40 -33.36
CA ASN A 798 -26.67 17.14 -34.59
C ASN A 798 -25.49 17.05 -35.58
N PRO A 799 -25.75 17.07 -36.89
CA PRO A 799 -24.70 17.15 -37.91
C PRO A 799 -24.03 18.54 -37.91
N PRO A 800 -22.74 18.64 -38.27
CA PRO A 800 -22.07 19.93 -38.43
C PRO A 800 -22.80 20.86 -39.41
N PRO A 801 -22.66 22.19 -39.28
CA PRO A 801 -23.37 23.15 -40.10
C PRO A 801 -23.09 22.96 -41.60
N TYR A 802 -24.04 23.25 -42.48
CA TYR A 802 -23.85 23.28 -43.93
C TYR A 802 -23.19 24.60 -44.36
N VAL A 803 -22.22 24.55 -45.29
CA VAL A 803 -21.60 25.77 -45.88
C VAL A 803 -21.34 25.63 -47.38
N GLU A 804 -21.68 26.68 -48.14
CA GLU A 804 -21.54 26.74 -49.60
C GLU A 804 -21.11 28.14 -50.06
N ILE A 805 -20.19 28.23 -51.03
CA ILE A 805 -19.87 29.48 -51.74
C ILE A 805 -20.75 29.54 -53.00
N LEU A 806 -21.76 30.41 -52.98
CA LEU A 806 -22.73 30.58 -54.08
C LEU A 806 -22.15 31.36 -55.27
N SER A 807 -21.21 32.27 -55.00
CA SER A 807 -20.48 33.05 -56.00
C SER A 807 -19.15 33.51 -55.41
N PRO A 808 -18.06 33.57 -56.18
CA PRO A 808 -17.94 33.14 -57.58
C PRO A 808 -17.94 31.60 -57.73
N GLN A 809 -18.27 31.09 -58.92
CA GLN A 809 -18.19 29.64 -59.19
C GLN A 809 -16.74 29.16 -59.27
N ASP A 810 -16.52 27.89 -58.94
CA ASP A 810 -15.21 27.25 -59.07
C ASP A 810 -14.71 27.28 -60.52
N GLY A 811 -13.43 27.58 -60.70
CA GLY A 811 -12.76 27.76 -61.99
C GLY A 811 -13.04 29.08 -62.70
N SER A 812 -13.91 29.95 -62.18
CA SER A 812 -14.30 31.18 -62.89
C SER A 812 -13.15 32.19 -63.03
N TYR A 813 -13.19 32.95 -64.13
CA TYR A 813 -12.37 34.15 -64.30
C TYR A 813 -13.11 35.36 -63.76
N VAL A 814 -12.50 36.07 -62.83
CA VAL A 814 -13.08 37.24 -62.17
C VAL A 814 -12.20 38.48 -62.38
N SER A 815 -12.81 39.67 -62.38
CA SER A 815 -12.10 40.94 -62.60
C SER A 815 -12.83 42.10 -61.92
N GLY A 816 -12.10 43.13 -61.48
CA GLY A 816 -12.68 44.27 -60.76
C GLY A 816 -13.17 43.89 -59.36
N VAL A 817 -14.27 44.48 -58.92
CA VAL A 817 -14.88 44.18 -57.61
C VAL A 817 -15.80 42.96 -57.72
N VAL A 818 -15.48 41.89 -56.98
CA VAL A 818 -16.17 40.61 -56.98
C VAL A 818 -16.93 40.44 -55.67
N LEU A 819 -18.22 40.11 -55.72
CA LEU A 819 -19.00 39.76 -54.53
C LEU A 819 -18.89 38.26 -54.27
N ILE A 820 -18.26 37.90 -53.14
CA ILE A 820 -18.24 36.54 -52.61
C ILE A 820 -19.48 36.37 -51.75
N ASN A 821 -20.38 35.47 -52.16
CA ASN A 821 -21.64 35.20 -51.46
C ASN A 821 -21.59 33.78 -50.88
N ILE A 822 -21.80 33.66 -49.57
CA ILE A 822 -21.72 32.39 -48.83
C ILE A 822 -23.08 32.10 -48.23
N ARG A 823 -23.51 30.84 -48.31
CA ARG A 823 -24.66 30.30 -47.57
C ARG A 823 -24.12 29.42 -46.46
N ALA A 824 -24.55 29.66 -45.23
CA ALA A 824 -24.31 28.75 -44.13
C ALA A 824 -25.63 28.52 -43.40
N GLU A 825 -25.98 27.26 -43.18
CA GLU A 825 -27.22 26.87 -42.51
C GLU A 825 -26.89 25.79 -41.49
N ASP A 826 -27.62 25.80 -40.40
CA ASP A 826 -27.53 24.79 -39.34
C ASP A 826 -28.94 24.39 -38.97
N ASP A 827 -29.14 23.17 -38.49
CA ASP A 827 -30.49 22.60 -38.34
C ASP A 827 -31.22 23.13 -37.09
N THR A 828 -31.04 22.50 -35.95
CA THR A 828 -31.57 22.91 -34.64
C THR A 828 -30.61 23.81 -33.88
N ASP A 829 -29.35 23.85 -34.31
CA ASP A 829 -28.32 24.75 -33.82
C ASP A 829 -28.25 26.04 -34.66
N TYR A 830 -27.46 27.02 -34.20
CA TYR A 830 -27.31 28.29 -34.93
C TYR A 830 -25.85 28.58 -35.23
N ILE A 831 -25.61 29.04 -36.47
CA ILE A 831 -24.30 29.48 -36.95
C ILE A 831 -23.77 30.61 -36.06
N THR A 832 -22.71 30.35 -35.30
CA THR A 832 -22.02 31.37 -34.49
C THR A 832 -21.08 32.21 -35.33
N SER A 833 -20.42 31.61 -36.32
CA SER A 833 -19.56 32.36 -37.23
C SER A 833 -19.33 31.68 -38.56
N VAL A 834 -19.09 32.49 -39.60
CA VAL A 834 -18.57 32.02 -40.89
C VAL A 834 -17.24 32.72 -41.14
N ILE A 835 -16.16 31.96 -41.33
CA ILE A 835 -14.83 32.47 -41.61
C ILE A 835 -14.52 32.28 -43.09
N LEU A 836 -14.41 33.39 -43.81
CA LEU A 836 -13.90 33.45 -45.17
C LEU A 836 -12.38 33.62 -45.17
N ARG A 837 -11.67 32.82 -45.96
CA ARG A 837 -10.22 32.90 -46.16
C ARG A 837 -9.88 32.87 -47.63
N ILE A 838 -9.12 33.84 -48.11
CA ILE A 838 -8.65 33.89 -49.50
C ILE A 838 -7.14 33.61 -49.51
N TYR A 839 -6.73 32.64 -50.31
CA TYR A 839 -5.34 32.22 -50.46
C TYR A 839 -4.84 32.51 -51.87
N ARG A 840 -3.59 32.94 -52.00
CA ARG A 840 -2.83 32.99 -53.25
C ARG A 840 -1.82 31.85 -53.23
N GLY A 841 -2.11 30.77 -53.95
CA GLY A 841 -1.41 29.50 -53.76
C GLY A 841 -1.61 28.98 -52.32
N VAL A 842 -0.51 28.78 -51.57
CA VAL A 842 -0.55 28.36 -50.15
C VAL A 842 -0.56 29.52 -49.15
N VAL A 843 -0.38 30.76 -49.62
CA VAL A 843 -0.27 31.95 -48.76
C VAL A 843 -1.67 32.53 -48.51
N LEU A 844 -2.08 32.62 -47.24
CA LEU A 844 -3.30 33.34 -46.85
C LEU A 844 -3.12 34.83 -47.12
N VAL A 845 -3.96 35.42 -47.98
CA VAL A 845 -3.89 36.83 -48.37
C VAL A 845 -5.02 37.67 -47.80
N SER A 846 -6.14 37.06 -47.40
CA SER A 846 -7.23 37.75 -46.69
C SER A 846 -7.99 36.77 -45.80
N SER A 847 -8.51 37.24 -44.66
CA SER A 847 -9.42 36.49 -43.79
C SER A 847 -10.47 37.44 -43.24
N TYR A 848 -11.72 36.99 -43.19
CA TYR A 848 -12.85 37.75 -42.66
C TYR A 848 -13.80 36.84 -41.89
N THR A 849 -14.33 37.31 -40.77
CA THR A 849 -15.28 36.55 -39.95
C THR A 849 -16.61 37.26 -39.94
N PHE A 850 -17.66 36.55 -40.33
CA PHE A 850 -19.04 36.97 -40.18
C PHE A 850 -19.62 36.38 -38.90
N THR A 851 -20.46 37.15 -38.21
CA THR A 851 -21.19 36.70 -36.99
C THR A 851 -22.71 36.74 -37.17
N SER A 852 -23.20 37.13 -38.35
CA SER A 852 -24.63 37.16 -38.71
C SER A 852 -24.79 37.32 -40.24
N GLU A 853 -25.91 36.86 -40.78
CA GLU A 853 -26.26 37.05 -42.21
C GLU A 853 -26.52 38.52 -42.58
N PRO A 854 -26.34 38.92 -43.86
CA PRO A 854 -25.89 38.10 -44.99
C PRO A 854 -24.36 37.93 -45.04
N TYR A 855 -23.87 36.74 -45.40
CA TYR A 855 -22.45 36.41 -45.49
C TYR A 855 -21.84 36.81 -46.84
N ILE A 856 -21.76 38.12 -47.10
CA ILE A 856 -21.27 38.68 -48.37
C ILE A 856 -19.98 39.48 -48.15
N PHE A 857 -18.93 39.14 -48.90
CA PHE A 857 -17.66 39.87 -48.89
C PHE A 857 -17.38 40.52 -50.25
N SER A 858 -17.06 41.82 -50.26
CA SER A 858 -16.64 42.55 -51.46
C SER A 858 -15.13 42.45 -51.64
N TRP A 859 -14.69 41.80 -52.70
CA TRP A 859 -13.29 41.52 -52.99
C TRP A 859 -12.82 42.26 -54.24
N ASP A 860 -11.98 43.29 -54.06
CA ASP A 860 -11.37 44.02 -55.19
C ASP A 860 -10.16 43.25 -55.75
N THR A 861 -10.26 42.83 -57.01
CA THR A 861 -9.25 42.05 -57.71
C THR A 861 -8.35 42.88 -58.64
N THR A 862 -8.56 44.20 -58.71
CA THR A 862 -7.94 45.10 -59.72
C THR A 862 -6.41 45.07 -59.71
N ASN A 863 -5.80 44.92 -58.53
CA ASN A 863 -4.34 44.90 -58.34
C ASN A 863 -3.77 43.51 -58.06
N LEU A 864 -4.57 42.46 -58.26
CA LEU A 864 -4.17 41.08 -58.01
C LEU A 864 -3.47 40.46 -59.24
N SER A 865 -2.69 39.41 -59.00
CA SER A 865 -1.91 38.74 -60.04
C SER A 865 -2.82 37.95 -60.98
N THR A 866 -2.64 38.10 -62.29
CA THR A 866 -3.37 37.33 -63.32
C THR A 866 -2.73 35.98 -63.62
N THR A 867 -1.56 35.68 -63.06
CA THR A 867 -0.79 34.45 -63.34
C THR A 867 -0.91 33.39 -62.26
N THR A 868 -1.64 33.68 -61.17
CA THR A 868 -1.80 32.76 -60.03
C THR A 868 -3.28 32.58 -59.70
N ALA A 869 -3.69 31.34 -59.43
CA ALA A 869 -5.03 31.05 -58.95
C ALA A 869 -5.24 31.51 -57.49
N TYR A 870 -6.45 31.94 -57.18
CA TYR A 870 -6.86 32.33 -55.83
C TYR A 870 -7.89 31.35 -55.30
N ARG A 871 -7.63 30.77 -54.13
CA ARG A 871 -8.54 29.83 -53.46
C ARG A 871 -9.32 30.56 -52.38
N ILE A 872 -10.64 30.59 -52.51
CA ILE A 872 -11.57 31.15 -51.54
C ILE A 872 -12.11 29.98 -50.73
N GLN A 873 -11.89 29.98 -49.42
CA GLN A 873 -12.39 28.98 -48.48
C GLN A 873 -13.38 29.64 -47.53
N ALA A 874 -14.53 29.02 -47.30
CA ALA A 874 -15.47 29.39 -46.26
C ALA A 874 -15.55 28.27 -45.22
N VAL A 875 -15.59 28.62 -43.93
CA VAL A 875 -15.73 27.69 -42.81
C VAL A 875 -16.86 28.17 -41.92
N ALA A 876 -17.89 27.38 -41.71
CA ALA A 876 -18.99 27.72 -40.80
C ALA A 876 -18.76 27.03 -39.44
N TYR A 877 -19.15 27.69 -38.35
CA TYR A 877 -19.12 27.19 -36.98
C TYR A 877 -20.48 27.37 -36.34
N ASP A 878 -20.92 26.37 -35.58
CA ASP A 878 -22.14 26.39 -34.75
C ASP A 878 -21.85 26.82 -33.29
N ASN A 879 -22.83 26.67 -32.39
CA ASN A 879 -22.72 26.98 -30.96
C ASN A 879 -21.97 25.95 -30.11
N TYR A 880 -21.66 24.76 -30.64
CA TYR A 880 -20.83 23.73 -30.01
C TYR A 880 -19.41 23.68 -30.59
N ASN A 881 -19.10 24.61 -31.51
CA ASN A 881 -17.82 24.76 -32.19
C ASN A 881 -17.49 23.57 -33.12
N GLU A 882 -18.51 22.86 -33.61
CA GLU A 882 -18.33 22.01 -34.78
C GLU A 882 -18.22 22.90 -36.04
N SER A 883 -17.70 22.33 -37.12
CA SER A 883 -17.48 23.12 -38.34
C SER A 883 -17.48 22.29 -39.60
N SER A 884 -17.92 22.92 -40.69
CA SER A 884 -17.74 22.45 -42.05
C SER A 884 -16.99 23.48 -42.87
N SER A 885 -16.40 23.05 -43.98
CA SER A 885 -15.73 23.97 -44.89
C SER A 885 -15.97 23.64 -46.35
N THR A 886 -15.99 24.68 -47.17
CA THR A 886 -16.06 24.59 -48.63
C THR A 886 -15.02 25.50 -49.25
N GLN A 887 -14.66 25.26 -50.50
CA GLN A 887 -13.71 26.10 -51.22
C GLN A 887 -14.00 26.16 -52.71
N VAL A 888 -13.66 27.29 -53.33
CA VAL A 888 -13.64 27.49 -54.78
C VAL A 888 -12.30 28.13 -55.18
N THR A 889 -11.87 27.89 -56.41
CA THR A 889 -10.66 28.45 -57.01
C THR A 889 -11.05 29.36 -58.15
N VAL A 890 -10.52 30.58 -58.20
CA VAL A 890 -10.80 31.55 -59.27
C VAL A 890 -9.52 32.14 -59.84
N TYR A 891 -9.63 32.67 -61.07
CA TYR A 891 -8.52 33.25 -61.82
C TYR A 891 -8.79 34.73 -62.11
N ILE A 892 -7.76 35.59 -62.02
CA ILE A 892 -7.94 37.02 -62.31
C ILE A 892 -7.70 37.27 -63.80
N ARG A 893 -8.66 37.88 -64.50
CA ARG A 893 -8.52 38.28 -65.92
C ARG A 893 -8.47 39.81 -66.05
N ARG A 894 -7.61 40.33 -66.93
CA ARG A 894 -7.68 41.73 -67.42
C ARG A 894 -8.30 41.73 -68.81
N ILE A 895 -9.32 42.55 -69.05
CA ILE A 895 -9.96 42.69 -70.35
C ILE A 895 -9.42 43.97 -70.99
N GLU A 896 -8.65 43.84 -72.07
CA GLU A 896 -8.18 44.97 -72.91
C GLU A 896 -8.56 44.66 -74.37
N ASN A 897 -9.33 45.58 -75.01
CA ASN A 897 -9.93 45.56 -76.35
C ASN A 897 -11.20 44.70 -76.54
N ASP A 898 -12.36 45.36 -76.64
CA ASP A 898 -13.69 44.81 -76.96
C ASP A 898 -14.25 45.53 -78.21
N SER A 899 -14.90 44.81 -79.13
CA SER A 899 -15.46 45.35 -80.38
C SER A 899 -16.99 45.47 -80.29
N PRO A 900 -17.65 46.45 -80.94
CA PRO A 900 -19.12 46.54 -80.83
C PRO A 900 -19.83 45.30 -81.38
N PRO A 901 -21.00 44.93 -80.81
CA PRO A 901 -21.73 43.73 -81.20
C PRO A 901 -22.28 43.86 -82.63
N THR A 902 -22.58 42.75 -83.29
CA THR A 902 -23.28 42.72 -84.59
C THR A 902 -24.69 42.15 -84.46
N ILE A 903 -25.62 42.60 -85.31
CA ILE A 903 -27.02 42.16 -85.31
C ILE A 903 -27.53 42.03 -86.75
N ASN A 904 -28.20 40.93 -87.05
CA ASN A 904 -28.79 40.63 -88.35
C ASN A 904 -30.22 40.10 -88.21
N ILE A 905 -31.18 40.72 -88.89
CA ILE A 905 -32.57 40.23 -88.97
C ILE A 905 -32.68 39.35 -90.22
N ILE A 906 -33.01 38.09 -90.03
CA ILE A 906 -33.07 37.08 -91.09
C ILE A 906 -34.43 37.08 -91.78
N SER A 907 -35.50 37.19 -91.00
CA SER A 907 -36.90 37.11 -91.47
C SER A 907 -37.82 37.82 -90.48
N PRO A 908 -38.91 38.48 -90.92
CA PRO A 908 -39.34 38.64 -92.31
C PRO A 908 -38.50 39.66 -93.08
N ALA A 909 -38.58 39.63 -94.41
CA ALA A 909 -37.96 40.64 -95.25
C ALA A 909 -38.63 42.00 -95.02
N SER A 910 -37.88 43.09 -95.13
CA SER A 910 -38.44 44.44 -94.99
C SER A 910 -39.56 44.69 -96.01
N ASN A 911 -40.63 45.32 -95.52
CA ASN A 911 -41.92 45.56 -96.17
C ASN A 911 -42.82 44.32 -96.38
N SER A 912 -42.58 43.21 -95.67
CA SER A 912 -43.50 42.07 -95.68
C SER A 912 -44.90 42.46 -95.17
N GLN A 913 -45.94 41.95 -95.82
CA GLN A 913 -47.34 42.18 -95.47
C GLN A 913 -47.89 41.07 -94.57
N PHE A 914 -48.55 41.45 -93.49
CA PHE A 914 -49.24 40.55 -92.56
C PHE A 914 -50.67 41.03 -92.33
N ASN A 915 -51.59 40.12 -92.02
CA ASN A 915 -52.93 40.54 -91.65
C ASN A 915 -52.99 40.97 -90.18
N ILE A 916 -53.88 41.91 -89.86
CA ILE A 916 -54.18 42.28 -88.47
C ILE A 916 -54.74 41.06 -87.75
N GLY A 917 -54.08 40.67 -86.66
CA GLY A 917 -54.36 39.45 -85.90
C GLY A 917 -53.35 38.32 -86.17
N ASP A 918 -52.49 38.44 -87.18
CA ASP A 918 -51.37 37.51 -87.38
C ASP A 918 -50.27 37.75 -86.32
N SER A 919 -49.55 36.71 -85.95
CA SER A 919 -48.31 36.84 -85.18
C SER A 919 -47.13 37.03 -86.13
N ILE A 920 -46.33 38.08 -85.91
CA ILE A 920 -45.10 38.32 -86.68
C ILE A 920 -43.93 37.74 -85.90
N ASN A 921 -43.22 36.79 -86.51
CA ASN A 921 -42.05 36.15 -85.93
C ASN A 921 -40.79 36.74 -86.58
N VAL A 922 -40.05 37.57 -85.84
CA VAL A 922 -38.80 38.18 -86.30
C VAL A 922 -37.61 37.32 -85.86
N TYR A 923 -37.01 36.60 -86.80
CA TYR A 923 -35.81 35.78 -86.58
C TYR A 923 -34.57 36.66 -86.71
N TYR A 924 -33.68 36.63 -85.72
CA TYR A 924 -32.46 37.43 -85.71
C TYR A 924 -31.28 36.69 -85.08
N ILE A 925 -30.07 37.10 -85.45
CA ILE A 925 -28.81 36.66 -84.86
C ILE A 925 -28.03 37.88 -84.39
N ALA A 926 -27.59 37.85 -83.14
CA ALA A 926 -26.66 38.80 -82.55
C ALA A 926 -25.35 38.10 -82.18
N THR A 927 -24.20 38.73 -82.43
CA THR A 927 -22.88 38.20 -82.03
C THR A 927 -21.99 39.28 -81.46
N ASP A 928 -21.02 38.89 -80.63
CA ASP A 928 -20.03 39.78 -79.99
C ASP A 928 -18.73 39.01 -79.73
N ASP A 929 -17.57 39.68 -79.70
CA ASP A 929 -16.27 39.04 -79.43
C ASP A 929 -16.02 38.77 -77.94
N ILE A 930 -16.75 39.42 -77.02
CA ILE A 930 -16.63 39.19 -75.58
C ILE A 930 -17.93 38.68 -74.95
N GLN A 931 -19.03 39.45 -74.97
CA GLN A 931 -20.33 39.05 -74.44
C GLN A 931 -21.43 40.08 -74.75
N ILE A 932 -22.56 39.62 -75.30
CA ILE A 932 -23.80 40.41 -75.40
C ILE A 932 -24.41 40.58 -74.00
N ALA A 933 -24.47 41.81 -73.51
CA ALA A 933 -25.09 42.14 -72.23
C ALA A 933 -26.61 42.28 -72.32
N ARG A 934 -27.12 42.96 -73.37
CA ARG A 934 -28.56 43.11 -73.57
C ARG A 934 -28.99 43.23 -75.04
N ILE A 935 -30.21 42.80 -75.33
CA ILE A 935 -30.90 42.97 -76.62
C ILE A 935 -32.25 43.64 -76.37
N GLU A 936 -32.51 44.78 -76.98
CA GLU A 936 -33.74 45.56 -76.86
C GLU A 936 -34.59 45.46 -78.14
N PHE A 937 -35.89 45.23 -77.99
CA PHE A 937 -36.85 45.14 -79.10
C PHE A 937 -37.76 46.36 -79.09
N LEU A 938 -37.80 47.08 -80.22
CA LEU A 938 -38.52 48.33 -80.36
C LEU A 938 -39.51 48.26 -81.53
N ILE A 939 -40.71 48.80 -81.31
CA ILE A 939 -41.71 49.03 -82.37
C ILE A 939 -41.88 50.55 -82.51
N ASN A 940 -41.64 51.10 -83.70
CA ASN A 940 -41.68 52.54 -83.97
C ASN A 940 -40.83 53.36 -82.97
N ASN A 941 -39.61 52.87 -82.68
CA ASN A 941 -38.66 53.42 -81.69
C ASN A 941 -39.13 53.43 -80.22
N GLU A 942 -40.21 52.74 -79.87
CA GLU A 942 -40.62 52.52 -78.48
C GLU A 942 -40.18 51.13 -78.01
N VAL A 943 -39.39 51.06 -76.93
CA VAL A 943 -38.92 49.79 -76.35
C VAL A 943 -40.10 48.99 -75.81
N LYS A 944 -40.27 47.76 -76.29
CA LYS A 944 -41.33 46.84 -75.87
C LYS A 944 -40.84 45.76 -74.92
N SER A 945 -39.61 45.28 -75.11
CA SER A 945 -38.99 44.29 -74.22
C SER A 945 -37.48 44.27 -74.40
N TYR A 946 -36.76 43.60 -73.49
CA TYR A 946 -35.35 43.32 -73.63
C TYR A 946 -35.00 41.93 -73.09
N LEU A 947 -33.84 41.41 -73.50
CA LEU A 947 -33.25 40.16 -73.03
C LEU A 947 -31.79 40.41 -72.58
N THR A 948 -31.29 39.64 -71.63
CA THR A 948 -29.90 39.70 -71.15
C THR A 948 -29.24 38.32 -71.28
N PRO A 949 -28.85 37.91 -72.49
CA PRO A 949 -28.48 36.53 -72.75
C PRO A 949 -27.10 36.13 -72.23
N LEU A 950 -26.22 37.09 -71.93
CA LEU A 950 -24.86 36.87 -71.41
C LEU A 950 -24.04 35.85 -72.24
N SER A 951 -24.16 35.92 -73.57
CA SER A 951 -23.49 35.03 -74.52
C SER A 951 -22.82 35.83 -75.64
N THR A 952 -21.80 35.27 -76.29
CA THR A 952 -21.14 35.86 -77.48
C THR A 952 -21.92 35.64 -78.78
N TYR A 953 -22.92 34.76 -78.75
CA TYR A 953 -23.78 34.45 -79.89
C TYR A 953 -25.19 34.19 -79.36
N TYR A 954 -26.17 34.92 -79.89
CA TYR A 954 -27.56 34.74 -79.52
C TYR A 954 -28.46 34.80 -80.76
N SER A 955 -29.17 33.71 -81.03
CA SER A 955 -30.18 33.64 -82.09
C SER A 955 -31.54 33.31 -81.48
N SER A 956 -32.57 34.07 -81.81
CA SER A 956 -33.92 33.82 -81.30
C SER A 956 -34.97 34.40 -82.23
N VAL A 957 -36.24 34.26 -81.82
CA VAL A 957 -37.41 34.82 -82.49
C VAL A 957 -38.07 35.83 -81.58
N TRP A 958 -38.25 37.05 -82.07
CA TRP A 958 -39.12 38.04 -81.43
C TRP A 958 -40.54 37.92 -82.01
N ASN A 959 -41.47 37.41 -81.21
CA ASN A 959 -42.87 37.26 -81.60
C ASN A 959 -43.65 38.54 -81.26
N ILE A 960 -44.39 39.06 -82.22
CA ILE A 960 -45.22 40.26 -82.09
C ILE A 960 -46.66 39.91 -82.38
N ASP A 961 -47.53 40.10 -81.39
CA ASP A 961 -48.98 39.96 -81.54
C ASP A 961 -49.59 41.25 -82.10
N THR A 962 -50.20 41.16 -83.28
CA THR A 962 -50.77 42.30 -84.00
C THR A 962 -52.26 42.54 -83.72
N VAL A 963 -52.89 41.78 -82.81
CA VAL A 963 -54.34 41.86 -82.50
C VAL A 963 -54.79 43.29 -82.13
N ASN A 964 -53.93 44.08 -81.50
CA ASN A 964 -54.22 45.46 -81.08
C ASN A 964 -53.63 46.54 -82.00
N PHE A 965 -53.15 46.17 -83.18
CA PHE A 965 -52.52 47.09 -84.13
C PHE A 965 -53.54 47.57 -85.17
N SER A 966 -53.38 48.80 -85.67
CA SER A 966 -54.16 49.33 -86.80
C SER A 966 -53.48 49.01 -88.14
N SER A 967 -54.23 49.04 -89.25
CA SER A 967 -53.59 48.93 -90.57
C SER A 967 -52.59 50.06 -90.80
N GLY A 968 -51.42 49.72 -91.33
CA GLY A 968 -50.31 50.67 -91.48
C GLY A 968 -48.94 50.00 -91.49
N THR A 969 -47.90 50.81 -91.69
CA THR A 969 -46.50 50.36 -91.68
C THR A 969 -45.89 50.56 -90.30
N TYR A 970 -45.22 49.54 -89.77
CA TYR A 970 -44.55 49.54 -88.47
C TYR A 970 -43.06 49.23 -88.65
N GLU A 971 -42.19 50.02 -88.01
CA GLU A 971 -40.75 49.77 -87.92
C GLU A 971 -40.46 48.83 -86.74
N LEU A 972 -39.85 47.69 -87.01
CA LEU A 972 -39.39 46.72 -86.03
C LEU A 972 -37.88 46.81 -85.92
N LYS A 973 -37.37 47.30 -84.79
CA LYS A 973 -35.93 47.54 -84.56
C LYS A 973 -35.43 46.69 -83.41
N ILE A 974 -34.27 46.06 -83.59
CA ILE A 974 -33.55 45.29 -82.57
C ILE A 974 -32.20 45.97 -82.32
N GLN A 975 -31.94 46.34 -81.07
CA GLN A 975 -30.69 46.96 -80.64
C GLN A 975 -29.95 46.03 -79.68
N VAL A 976 -28.65 45.82 -79.90
CA VAL A 976 -27.80 44.92 -79.13
C VAL A 976 -26.70 45.73 -78.44
N VAL A 977 -26.43 45.44 -77.17
CA VAL A 977 -25.37 46.08 -76.37
C VAL A 977 -24.50 45.02 -75.72
N ASP A 978 -23.18 45.17 -75.81
CA ASP A 978 -22.20 44.28 -75.20
C ASP A 978 -21.93 44.60 -73.72
N SER A 979 -21.09 43.78 -73.09
CA SER A 979 -20.69 43.93 -71.68
C SER A 979 -19.79 45.14 -71.39
N ALA A 980 -19.12 45.72 -72.41
CA ALA A 980 -18.37 46.97 -72.30
C ALA A 980 -19.24 48.23 -72.55
N GLY A 981 -20.48 48.06 -73.00
CA GLY A 981 -21.44 49.13 -73.27
C GLY A 981 -21.48 49.63 -74.72
N TYR A 982 -20.73 49.04 -75.66
CA TYR A 982 -20.90 49.36 -77.08
C TYR A 982 -22.17 48.72 -77.64
N ASN A 983 -22.74 49.32 -78.70
CA ASN A 983 -24.03 48.88 -79.22
C ASN A 983 -24.15 48.97 -80.74
N SER A 984 -25.04 48.16 -81.31
CA SER A 984 -25.45 48.17 -82.71
C SER A 984 -26.96 47.89 -82.85
N TYR A 985 -27.53 48.11 -84.04
CA TYR A 985 -28.95 47.84 -84.28
C TYR A 985 -29.23 47.41 -85.72
N ALA A 986 -30.34 46.69 -85.92
CA ALA A 986 -30.94 46.39 -87.22
C ALA A 986 -32.45 46.66 -87.16
N PHE A 987 -33.06 47.01 -88.29
CA PHE A 987 -34.51 47.20 -88.36
C PHE A 987 -35.10 46.76 -89.70
N ILE A 988 -36.38 46.41 -89.68
CA ILE A 988 -37.21 46.12 -90.85
C ILE A 988 -38.54 46.86 -90.72
N ASN A 989 -39.19 47.16 -91.84
CA ASN A 989 -40.57 47.64 -91.83
C ASN A 989 -41.51 46.46 -92.12
N VAL A 990 -42.68 46.42 -91.50
CA VAL A 990 -43.75 45.46 -91.80
C VAL A 990 -45.05 46.21 -92.06
N ILE A 991 -45.90 45.69 -92.94
CA ILE A 991 -47.15 46.32 -93.34
C ILE A 991 -48.32 45.47 -92.84
N LEU A 992 -49.22 46.03 -92.04
CA LEU A 992 -50.42 45.35 -91.56
C LEU A 992 -51.64 45.68 -92.42
N VAL A 993 -52.34 44.66 -92.92
CA VAL A 993 -53.55 44.73 -93.76
C VAL A 993 -54.74 44.00 -93.12
N SER A 994 -55.99 44.26 -93.52
CA SER A 994 -57.18 43.55 -92.96
C SER A 994 -57.43 42.20 -93.65
N SER A 995 -57.72 41.12 -92.90
CA SER A 995 -57.72 39.71 -93.38
C SER A 995 -58.85 39.28 -94.34
N GLN A 996 -58.50 38.36 -95.27
CA GLN A 996 -59.35 37.38 -95.97
C GLN A 996 -58.60 36.01 -96.03
N PRO A 997 -59.25 34.83 -95.86
CA PRO A 997 -58.60 33.48 -95.75
C PRO A 997 -58.44 32.79 -97.15
N PRO A 998 -57.64 31.68 -97.38
CA PRO A 998 -57.64 30.39 -96.63
C PRO A 998 -56.40 29.41 -96.70
N SER A 999 -56.54 28.26 -96.02
CA SER A 999 -56.13 26.83 -96.30
C SER A 999 -54.69 26.29 -96.17
N GLY A 1000 -54.52 25.20 -95.38
CA GLY A 1000 -53.90 23.92 -95.84
C GLY A 1000 -52.66 23.35 -95.12
N ASP A 1001 -52.89 22.42 -94.18
CA ASP A 1001 -52.23 21.13 -93.82
C ASP A 1001 -50.69 20.87 -93.75
N ASP A 1002 -50.34 20.18 -92.64
CA ASP A 1002 -49.51 18.97 -92.42
C ASP A 1002 -47.97 18.92 -92.12
N GLU A 1003 -47.71 18.23 -90.99
CA GLU A 1003 -46.68 17.22 -90.61
C GLU A 1003 -45.16 17.52 -90.36
N GLN A 1004 -44.82 17.41 -89.05
CA GLN A 1004 -43.70 16.75 -88.31
C GLN A 1004 -42.62 15.83 -89.02
N PRO A 1005 -41.55 15.29 -88.33
CA PRO A 1005 -40.33 15.82 -87.66
C PRO A 1005 -39.05 14.98 -88.12
N PRO A 1006 -38.06 14.53 -87.30
CA PRO A 1006 -36.94 15.16 -86.55
C PRO A 1006 -35.51 14.63 -86.93
N SER A 1007 -34.52 15.01 -86.10
CA SER A 1007 -33.31 14.29 -85.65
C SER A 1007 -31.95 14.57 -86.31
N GLY A 1008 -31.01 14.97 -85.44
CA GLY A 1008 -29.57 14.81 -85.61
C GLY A 1008 -29.03 13.84 -84.56
N ASP A 1009 -27.76 13.46 -84.72
CA ASP A 1009 -26.74 13.43 -83.65
C ASP A 1009 -25.37 13.09 -84.27
N ASP A 1010 -24.35 13.80 -83.77
CA ASP A 1010 -22.93 13.66 -84.10
C ASP A 1010 -22.22 12.65 -83.18
N GLU A 1011 -21.15 12.08 -83.71
CA GLU A 1011 -20.28 11.07 -83.14
C GLU A 1011 -19.37 11.57 -82.00
N GLN A 1012 -19.09 10.66 -81.04
CA GLN A 1012 -17.99 10.75 -80.08
C GLN A 1012 -16.71 10.11 -80.62
N GLN A 1013 -15.54 10.71 -80.37
CA GLN A 1013 -14.30 9.96 -80.12
C GLN A 1013 -13.42 10.60 -79.02
N GLN A 1014 -12.81 9.69 -78.26
CA GLN A 1014 -12.14 9.80 -76.96
C GLN A 1014 -10.68 10.27 -77.01
N LEU A 1015 -10.20 10.81 -75.87
CA LEU A 1015 -8.81 10.69 -75.40
C LEU A 1015 -8.81 10.33 -73.90
N VAL A 1016 -7.92 9.40 -73.53
CA VAL A 1016 -7.89 8.63 -72.28
C VAL A 1016 -7.21 9.40 -71.14
N GLU A 1017 -7.84 9.45 -69.97
CA GLU A 1017 -7.36 10.09 -68.73
C GLU A 1017 -6.72 9.06 -67.77
N LYS A 1018 -5.62 9.42 -67.09
CA LYS A 1018 -4.95 8.59 -66.07
C LYS A 1018 -5.60 8.79 -64.69
N LYS A 1019 -5.99 7.70 -64.02
CA LYS A 1019 -6.64 7.68 -62.69
C LYS A 1019 -5.64 7.62 -61.53
N TYR A 1020 -6.01 8.22 -60.39
CA TYR A 1020 -5.38 8.04 -59.07
C TYR A 1020 -6.34 7.27 -58.14
N ILE A 1021 -5.82 6.43 -57.23
CA ILE A 1021 -6.58 5.73 -56.18
C ILE A 1021 -6.24 6.30 -54.80
N ILE A 1022 -7.27 6.49 -53.95
CA ILE A 1022 -7.18 6.82 -52.53
C ILE A 1022 -7.52 5.56 -51.72
N ILE A 1023 -6.71 5.22 -50.71
CA ILE A 1023 -6.98 4.11 -49.78
C ILE A 1023 -7.36 4.70 -48.42
N THR A 1024 -8.50 4.30 -47.88
CA THR A 1024 -8.95 4.62 -46.51
C THR A 1024 -8.99 3.34 -45.67
N PRO A 1025 -8.33 3.27 -44.50
CA PRO A 1025 -8.60 2.22 -43.52
C PRO A 1025 -9.93 2.50 -42.84
N ASN A 1026 -10.84 1.53 -42.80
CA ASN A 1026 -11.95 1.55 -41.85
C ASN A 1026 -11.41 1.15 -40.46
N ASN A 1027 -12.04 1.70 -39.43
CA ASN A 1027 -11.63 1.63 -38.04
C ASN A 1027 -12.03 0.30 -37.35
N ASP A 1028 -12.35 -0.73 -38.13
CA ASP A 1028 -12.67 -2.09 -37.69
C ASP A 1028 -11.38 -2.92 -37.73
N GLY A 1029 -10.89 -3.32 -36.56
CA GLY A 1029 -9.59 -3.96 -36.34
C GLY A 1029 -9.33 -5.33 -36.99
N ILE A 1030 -9.92 -5.66 -38.15
CA ILE A 1030 -9.50 -6.80 -38.99
C ILE A 1030 -9.72 -6.43 -40.46
N ASN A 1031 -8.68 -5.95 -41.15
CA ASN A 1031 -8.54 -6.14 -42.60
C ASN A 1031 -7.08 -5.93 -43.03
N ASP A 1032 -6.27 -6.99 -42.87
CA ASP A 1032 -4.84 -7.01 -43.19
C ASP A 1032 -4.54 -7.11 -44.70
N LYS A 1033 -5.48 -6.69 -45.57
CA LYS A 1033 -5.41 -6.89 -47.02
C LYS A 1033 -6.07 -5.75 -47.78
N VAL A 1034 -5.27 -4.99 -48.52
CA VAL A 1034 -5.77 -3.99 -49.48
C VAL A 1034 -5.65 -4.59 -50.88
N VAL A 1035 -6.79 -4.69 -51.60
CA VAL A 1035 -6.84 -5.15 -52.99
C VAL A 1035 -7.16 -3.97 -53.89
N PHE A 1036 -6.27 -3.70 -54.82
CA PHE A 1036 -6.40 -2.69 -55.85
C PHE A 1036 -7.13 -3.28 -57.07
N SER A 1037 -7.93 -2.46 -57.76
CA SER A 1037 -8.65 -2.87 -58.98
C SER A 1037 -7.72 -3.22 -60.15
N GLU A 1038 -6.45 -2.83 -60.07
CA GLU A 1038 -5.40 -3.04 -61.07
C GLU A 1038 -4.01 -3.08 -60.41
N THR A 1039 -2.97 -3.51 -61.13
CA THR A 1039 -1.63 -3.77 -60.56
C THR A 1039 -0.80 -2.48 -60.50
N TYR A 1040 -0.24 -2.16 -59.33
CA TYR A 1040 0.56 -0.97 -59.10
C TYR A 1040 2.02 -1.31 -58.81
N VAL A 1041 2.93 -0.45 -59.26
CA VAL A 1041 4.38 -0.53 -59.01
C VAL A 1041 4.72 0.32 -57.79
N PHE A 1042 5.46 -0.23 -56.82
CA PHE A 1042 5.86 0.51 -55.62
C PHE A 1042 7.32 0.26 -55.23
N ASP A 1043 7.92 1.28 -54.61
CA ASP A 1043 9.30 1.30 -54.13
C ASP A 1043 9.35 1.63 -52.62
N VAL A 1044 10.25 0.99 -51.88
CA VAL A 1044 10.46 1.21 -50.44
C VAL A 1044 11.88 1.72 -50.19
N PHE A 1045 12.02 2.75 -49.35
CA PHE A 1045 13.29 3.44 -49.08
C PHE A 1045 13.65 3.41 -47.58
N THR A 1046 14.94 3.52 -47.25
CA THR A 1046 15.39 3.81 -45.88
C THR A 1046 15.19 5.28 -45.52
N LYS A 1047 15.28 5.61 -44.22
CA LYS A 1047 15.22 7.01 -43.75
C LYS A 1047 16.30 7.93 -44.37
N ASP A 1048 17.38 7.34 -44.88
CA ASP A 1048 18.52 8.05 -45.47
C ASP A 1048 18.45 8.06 -47.01
N GLY A 1049 17.30 7.68 -47.60
CA GLY A 1049 17.00 7.81 -49.02
C GLY A 1049 17.44 6.64 -49.91
N PHE A 1050 17.90 5.52 -49.35
CA PHE A 1050 18.34 4.36 -50.12
C PHE A 1050 17.17 3.41 -50.43
N LYS A 1051 16.98 3.07 -51.70
CA LYS A 1051 15.96 2.12 -52.16
C LYS A 1051 16.32 0.70 -51.71
N VAL A 1052 15.38 0.03 -51.02
CA VAL A 1052 15.59 -1.28 -50.38
C VAL A 1052 14.79 -2.38 -51.06
N TYR A 1053 13.61 -2.05 -51.59
CA TYR A 1053 12.72 -3.01 -52.25
C TYR A 1053 11.92 -2.33 -53.38
N SER A 1054 11.60 -3.11 -54.42
CA SER A 1054 10.68 -2.72 -55.51
C SER A 1054 9.77 -3.91 -55.80
N GLY A 1055 8.48 -3.68 -56.02
CA GLY A 1055 7.55 -4.74 -56.38
C GLY A 1055 6.37 -4.22 -57.18
N GLU A 1056 5.66 -5.14 -57.82
CA GLU A 1056 4.39 -4.87 -58.50
C GLU A 1056 3.32 -5.78 -57.90
N SER A 1057 2.23 -5.20 -57.43
CA SER A 1057 1.12 -5.98 -56.88
C SER A 1057 -0.19 -5.21 -56.99
N ASN A 1058 -1.28 -5.93 -57.23
CA ASN A 1058 -2.63 -5.43 -57.03
C ASN A 1058 -3.19 -5.83 -55.65
N VAL A 1059 -2.38 -6.44 -54.78
CA VAL A 1059 -2.78 -6.84 -53.42
C VAL A 1059 -1.62 -6.57 -52.44
N TRP A 1060 -1.89 -5.88 -51.35
CA TRP A 1060 -0.93 -5.61 -50.28
C TRP A 1060 -1.42 -6.19 -48.95
N GLU A 1061 -0.62 -7.06 -48.32
CA GLU A 1061 -0.92 -7.69 -47.01
C GLU A 1061 0.14 -7.32 -45.96
N ALA A 1062 -0.27 -6.87 -44.77
CA ALA A 1062 0.61 -6.30 -43.73
C ALA A 1062 0.95 -7.28 -42.58
N LYS A 1063 1.05 -8.57 -42.86
CA LYS A 1063 0.86 -9.62 -41.85
C LYS A 1063 1.96 -9.88 -40.81
N ASP A 1064 3.15 -9.25 -40.86
CA ASP A 1064 4.24 -9.60 -39.93
C ASP A 1064 4.92 -8.41 -39.22
N TYR A 1065 4.37 -7.20 -39.29
CA TYR A 1065 5.07 -6.01 -38.80
C TYR A 1065 4.16 -5.02 -38.05
N PHE A 1066 4.38 -4.90 -36.73
CA PHE A 1066 3.63 -4.07 -35.77
C PHE A 1066 3.83 -2.57 -35.99
N GLY A 1067 3.27 -2.04 -37.06
CA GLY A 1067 3.29 -0.62 -37.39
C GLY A 1067 2.25 0.21 -36.63
N LYS A 1068 2.50 1.52 -36.50
CA LYS A 1068 1.54 2.50 -35.97
C LYS A 1068 1.27 3.57 -37.03
N ILE A 1069 0.01 3.95 -37.20
CA ILE A 1069 -0.39 5.07 -38.05
C ILE A 1069 -0.07 6.38 -37.31
N VAL A 1070 0.58 7.33 -37.98
CA VAL A 1070 0.83 8.68 -37.46
C VAL A 1070 -0.02 9.71 -38.21
N PRO A 1071 -0.25 10.90 -37.63
CA PRO A 1071 -1.09 11.92 -38.23
C PRO A 1071 -0.64 12.25 -39.66
N ASN A 1072 -1.60 12.30 -40.59
CA ASN A 1072 -1.48 12.52 -42.04
C ASN A 1072 -1.43 11.28 -42.97
N GLY A 1073 -1.86 10.11 -42.49
CA GLY A 1073 -2.12 8.95 -43.37
C GLY A 1073 -0.88 8.18 -43.84
N LEU A 1074 0.26 8.36 -43.17
CA LEU A 1074 1.51 7.65 -43.47
C LEU A 1074 1.67 6.40 -42.58
N TYR A 1075 1.92 5.24 -43.18
CA TYR A 1075 2.19 3.99 -42.45
C TYR A 1075 3.67 3.89 -42.01
N ILE A 1076 3.90 3.62 -40.71
CA ILE A 1076 5.23 3.34 -40.15
C ILE A 1076 5.30 1.86 -39.76
N LEU A 1077 6.28 1.13 -40.31
CA LEU A 1077 6.52 -0.28 -39.97
C LEU A 1077 7.59 -0.40 -38.89
N LYS A 1078 7.29 -1.13 -37.80
CA LYS A 1078 8.29 -1.56 -36.81
C LYS A 1078 8.60 -3.03 -37.04
N THR A 1079 9.87 -3.37 -37.20
CA THR A 1079 10.31 -4.78 -37.31
C THR A 1079 11.11 -5.18 -36.07
N ASN A 1080 11.01 -6.46 -35.69
CA ASN A 1080 11.69 -7.01 -34.53
C ASN A 1080 13.21 -7.04 -34.75
N LYS A 1081 13.87 -5.93 -34.40
CA LYS A 1081 15.29 -5.76 -33.97
C LYS A 1081 15.67 -4.27 -34.05
N ASN A 1082 15.24 -3.47 -33.06
CA ASN A 1082 15.77 -2.15 -32.67
C ASN A 1082 16.14 -1.11 -33.77
N LYS A 1083 15.53 -1.12 -34.97
CA LYS A 1083 15.70 -0.06 -35.97
C LYS A 1083 14.35 0.36 -36.55
N VAL A 1084 14.08 1.68 -36.55
CA VAL A 1084 12.86 2.32 -37.10
C VAL A 1084 13.17 2.92 -38.47
N PHE A 1085 12.30 2.71 -39.46
CA PHE A 1085 12.37 3.30 -40.82
C PHE A 1085 11.07 4.05 -41.17
N PHE A 1086 11.12 4.99 -42.12
CA PHE A 1086 9.97 5.83 -42.54
C PHE A 1086 9.81 5.94 -44.06
N VAL A 1087 8.54 6.05 -44.48
CA VAL A 1087 7.93 6.50 -45.76
C VAL A 1087 7.72 5.47 -46.88
N LEU A 1088 6.45 5.33 -47.29
CA LEU A 1088 5.97 4.66 -48.51
C LEU A 1088 5.62 5.77 -49.52
N VAL A 1089 6.19 5.75 -50.73
CA VAL A 1089 5.85 6.68 -51.82
C VAL A 1089 5.46 5.83 -53.04
N ALA A 1090 4.18 5.81 -53.38
CA ALA A 1090 3.73 5.33 -54.68
C ALA A 1090 3.95 6.43 -55.73
N ARG A 1091 4.45 6.07 -56.91
CA ARG A 1091 4.66 7.00 -58.03
C ARG A 1091 3.61 6.80 -59.11
#